data_AF-A0A835UQP4-F1
#
_entry.id   AF-A0A835UQP4-F1
#
_cell.length_a   1.000
_cell.length_b   1.000
_cell.length_c   1.000
_cell.angle_alpha   90.00
_cell.angle_beta   90.00
_cell.angle_gamma   90.00
#
_symmetry.space_group_name_H-M   'P 1'
#
loop_
_entity.id
_entity.type
_entity.pdbx_description
1 polymer ?
#
loop_
_entity_poly.entity_id
_entity_poly.type
_entity_poly.pdbx_seq_one_letter_code
_entity_poly.pdbx_strand_id
1 'polypeptide(L)'
;MARSEEKDGGWWIPERAKVVMLIAFVMALCNADRVVMSVAVVPLAAQHGWSSCFLGIVQSSFLWGYLASSSVGGALADKYGGKRVIAWGAAIWSLATLLTPRAAEHSTAMLLGVRTLFGLAEGVAIPSMSTLLSGWFPGYERASAVGLSMAGFHLGNMLSFLATPVLIARLGINGPFSLYALLGLLWLSMWAELRLIRDGKSQDQDHRSRHKFPPVRYLLSKLPTWAIILANIANNWGYFVLLSWLPVYFKTVYGVNLKQAAWFSALPWGLMALSGYVAGVWSDLLIKSGQSVTRVRKIMQSIGFIGPGVSLLCLKYAESPTTAAVLMGIALSLSSFSQAGFLLNIQDIAPKYAGFLHGISNTAGTLAAIISTIGTGYFVQWLGSFQAFLTLTSIIYFGTTLPVFLRQISSVFPPPMECPSNGGLLYHEVQEAKLCAVHCVNTVLQGPFFSEVDLAALASDLDQKERQMMLDGSGVFSGDFFSDGSYNVSMGGDFSIQVLQKALEVWDMQVIPMDSPSAEPSKYDPELENAFICHLLDHWFCIRKGSGWSIFIVRGSFPKECPITANDATNGFGQWLTPDDAKRITASCQHSNLSSISEPSSPSEADAIASQEEQDLRAAIAASLVDFSAICDGTSSLIGNGSCSVDSNTVNSASNLDAETNETDEAEEKNLLNSVSSGKEDEKL
;
A
#
# COMPACT_ATOMS: atom_id res chain seq x y z
N MET A 1 -5.36 18.73 24.06
CA MET A 1 -5.78 19.01 25.45
C MET A 1 -4.67 18.52 26.38
N ALA A 2 -3.82 19.43 26.87
CA ALA A 2 -2.68 19.05 27.73
C ALA A 2 -3.17 18.77 29.16
N ARG A 3 -2.59 17.77 29.83
CA ARG A 3 -2.85 17.50 31.25
C ARG A 3 -1.52 17.35 31.99
N SER A 4 -1.26 18.35 32.84
CA SER A 4 -0.24 18.42 33.90
C SER A 4 0.71 17.23 34.04
N GLU A 5 1.98 17.44 33.69
CA GLU A 5 3.09 16.59 34.14
C GLU A 5 3.34 16.84 35.63
N GLU A 6 3.01 15.85 36.46
CA GLU A 6 3.37 15.83 37.88
C GLU A 6 4.80 15.28 38.00
N LYS A 7 5.74 16.14 38.43
CA LYS A 7 7.19 15.86 38.40
C LYS A 7 7.66 15.11 39.65
N ASP A 8 7.52 13.78 39.64
CA ASP A 8 8.26 12.91 40.56
C ASP A 8 9.60 12.46 39.95
N GLY A 9 10.67 12.51 40.75
CA GLY A 9 12.07 12.30 40.33
C GLY A 9 12.49 10.86 40.02
N GLY A 10 11.67 10.10 39.29
CA GLY A 10 11.98 8.75 38.80
C GLY A 10 12.54 8.74 37.37
N TRP A 11 13.21 7.65 36.99
CA TRP A 11 13.63 7.41 35.60
C TRP A 11 12.43 6.92 34.76
N TRP A 12 11.48 7.82 34.49
CA TRP A 12 10.20 7.49 33.88
C TRP A 12 10.34 7.16 32.39
N ILE A 13 10.31 5.87 32.07
CA ILE A 13 10.21 5.38 30.68
C ILE A 13 8.86 5.86 30.08
N PRO A 14 8.84 6.54 28.92
CA PRO A 14 7.61 6.99 28.27
C PRO A 14 6.64 5.83 27.99
N GLU A 15 5.32 6.06 28.13
CA GLU A 15 4.31 5.00 27.94
C GLU A 15 4.38 4.36 26.54
N ARG A 16 4.61 5.18 25.50
CA ARG A 16 4.83 4.70 24.13
C ARG A 16 6.00 3.71 24.04
N ALA A 17 7.10 3.98 24.73
CA ALA A 17 8.25 3.09 24.76
C ALA A 17 7.93 1.77 25.50
N LYS A 18 7.17 1.83 26.61
CA LYS A 18 6.68 0.62 27.31
C LYS A 18 5.84 -0.26 26.38
N VAL A 19 4.94 0.34 25.59
CA VAL A 19 4.10 -0.39 24.62
C VAL A 19 4.94 -1.07 23.54
N VAL A 20 5.89 -0.37 22.90
CA VAL A 20 6.74 -1.00 21.86
C VAL A 20 7.65 -2.07 22.44
N MET A 21 8.21 -1.88 23.64
CA MET A 21 9.04 -2.91 24.28
C MET A 21 8.23 -4.17 24.62
N LEU A 22 6.99 -4.03 25.10
CA LEU A 22 6.09 -5.17 25.34
C LEU A 22 5.68 -5.86 24.04
N ILE A 23 5.45 -5.11 22.96
CA ILE A 23 5.16 -5.65 21.63
C ILE A 23 6.39 -6.38 21.05
N ALA A 24 7.58 -5.79 21.11
CA ALA A 24 8.81 -6.41 20.66
C ALA A 24 9.12 -7.70 21.45
N PHE A 25 8.84 -7.72 22.76
CA PHE A 25 9.00 -8.91 23.59
C PHE A 25 8.00 -10.02 23.24
N VAL A 26 6.71 -9.71 23.03
CA VAL A 26 5.75 -10.75 22.60
C VAL A 26 6.06 -11.26 21.20
N MET A 27 6.53 -10.41 20.29
CA MET A 27 7.01 -10.83 18.96
C MET A 27 8.26 -11.71 19.05
N ALA A 28 9.14 -11.49 20.03
CA ALA A 28 10.28 -12.36 20.31
C ALA A 28 9.83 -13.73 20.86
N LEU A 29 8.88 -13.77 21.82
CA LEU A 29 8.32 -15.02 22.34
C LEU A 29 7.61 -15.84 21.25
N CYS A 30 6.75 -15.17 20.47
CA CYS A 30 6.05 -15.68 19.29
C CYS A 30 6.98 -16.48 18.36
N ASN A 31 8.11 -15.90 17.92
CA ASN A 31 9.05 -16.63 17.06
C ASN A 31 9.91 -17.66 17.84
N ALA A 32 10.22 -17.40 19.11
CA ALA A 32 10.96 -18.34 19.96
C ALA A 32 10.20 -19.67 20.12
N ASP A 33 8.88 -19.62 20.34
CA ASP A 33 7.99 -20.79 20.43
C ASP A 33 7.95 -21.62 19.13
N ARG A 34 8.10 -21.00 17.95
CA ARG A 34 8.27 -21.72 16.67
C ARG A 34 9.57 -22.52 16.66
N VAL A 35 10.68 -21.85 17.00
CA VAL A 35 12.03 -22.44 16.97
C VAL A 35 12.24 -23.52 18.03
N VAL A 36 11.52 -23.46 19.15
CA VAL A 36 11.51 -24.56 20.15
C VAL A 36 11.25 -25.91 19.48
N MET A 37 10.29 -25.96 18.54
CA MET A 37 9.93 -27.22 17.89
C MET A 37 10.99 -27.69 16.89
N SER A 38 11.71 -26.81 16.19
CA SER A 38 12.76 -27.23 15.24
C SER A 38 14.01 -27.80 15.94
N VAL A 39 14.24 -27.41 17.19
CA VAL A 39 15.26 -28.04 18.07
C VAL A 39 14.71 -29.30 18.76
N ALA A 40 13.51 -29.24 19.34
CA ALA A 40 12.93 -30.32 20.14
C ALA A 40 12.44 -31.53 19.30
N VAL A 41 12.17 -31.36 18.00
CA VAL A 41 11.83 -32.48 17.12
C VAL A 41 12.96 -33.52 17.05
N VAL A 42 14.22 -33.11 17.22
CA VAL A 42 15.38 -33.99 17.13
C VAL A 42 15.41 -35.09 18.21
N PRO A 43 15.27 -34.79 19.53
CA PRO A 43 15.13 -35.82 20.55
C PRO A 43 13.76 -36.52 20.51
N LEU A 44 12.67 -35.81 20.19
CA LEU A 44 11.35 -36.44 20.07
C LEU A 44 11.31 -37.54 18.99
N ALA A 45 11.93 -37.28 17.83
CA ALA A 45 12.06 -38.24 16.75
C ALA A 45 12.90 -39.47 17.15
N ALA A 46 13.96 -39.28 17.94
CA ALA A 46 14.78 -40.37 18.45
C ALA A 46 14.03 -41.23 19.48
N GLN A 47 13.19 -40.62 20.32
CA GLN A 47 12.36 -41.32 21.31
C GLN A 47 11.23 -42.14 20.66
N HIS A 48 10.60 -41.62 19.61
CA HIS A 48 9.41 -42.21 18.98
C HIS A 48 9.68 -42.90 17.63
N GLY A 49 10.94 -43.00 17.20
CA GLY A 49 11.33 -43.63 15.93
C GLY A 49 10.79 -42.92 14.68
N TRP A 50 10.63 -41.59 14.71
CA TRP A 50 10.00 -40.85 13.61
C TRP A 50 10.90 -40.77 12.37
N SER A 51 10.27 -40.95 11.20
CA SER A 51 10.91 -40.84 9.89
C SER A 51 11.05 -39.38 9.43
N SER A 52 12.01 -39.08 8.54
CA SER A 52 12.23 -37.72 8.04
C SER A 52 11.00 -37.12 7.35
N CYS A 53 10.18 -37.92 6.65
CA CYS A 53 8.88 -37.45 6.16
C CYS A 53 7.97 -36.95 7.30
N PHE A 54 7.89 -37.69 8.41
CA PHE A 54 7.06 -37.30 9.55
C PHE A 54 7.59 -36.07 10.28
N LEU A 55 8.91 -35.87 10.36
CA LEU A 55 9.49 -34.61 10.86
C LEU A 55 8.98 -33.41 10.04
N GLY A 56 8.96 -33.52 8.71
CA GLY A 56 8.42 -32.49 7.82
C GLY A 56 6.94 -32.20 8.07
N ILE A 57 6.13 -33.24 8.27
CA ILE A 57 4.71 -33.11 8.63
C ILE A 57 4.55 -32.37 9.97
N VAL A 58 5.28 -32.80 11.01
CA VAL A 58 5.23 -32.19 12.35
C VAL A 58 5.66 -30.72 12.31
N GLN A 59 6.75 -30.37 11.61
CA GLN A 59 7.16 -28.97 11.44
C GLN A 59 6.11 -28.16 10.67
N SER A 60 5.51 -28.72 9.61
CA SER A 60 4.50 -28.05 8.80
C SER A 60 3.15 -27.86 9.49
N SER A 61 2.81 -28.68 10.50
CA SER A 61 1.49 -28.67 11.14
C SER A 61 1.12 -27.34 11.80
N PHE A 62 2.12 -26.58 12.24
CA PHE A 62 1.99 -25.18 12.65
C PHE A 62 1.41 -24.30 11.52
N LEU A 63 1.98 -24.41 10.32
CA LEU A 63 1.66 -23.56 9.19
C LEU A 63 0.22 -23.77 8.69
N TRP A 64 -0.38 -24.94 8.94
CA TRP A 64 -1.78 -25.22 8.60
C TRP A 64 -2.74 -24.28 9.34
N GLY A 65 -2.51 -24.05 10.64
CA GLY A 65 -3.29 -23.10 11.44
C GLY A 65 -2.92 -21.65 11.15
N TYR A 66 -1.64 -21.37 10.89
CA TYR A 66 -1.15 -20.04 10.53
C TYR A 66 -1.76 -19.53 9.21
N LEU A 67 -1.93 -20.43 8.22
CA LEU A 67 -2.57 -20.13 6.93
C LEU A 67 -4.02 -19.65 7.13
N ALA A 68 -4.81 -20.37 7.94
CA ALA A 68 -6.20 -20.03 8.21
C ALA A 68 -6.37 -18.73 9.01
N SER A 69 -5.48 -18.49 9.98
CA SER A 69 -5.55 -17.33 10.87
C SER A 69 -4.97 -16.04 10.28
N SER A 70 -3.95 -16.10 9.40
CA SER A 70 -3.29 -14.90 8.86
C SER A 70 -4.26 -13.91 8.20
N SER A 71 -5.21 -14.41 7.41
CA SER A 71 -6.19 -13.58 6.70
C SER A 71 -7.35 -13.12 7.58
N VAL A 72 -7.74 -13.93 8.57
CA VAL A 72 -8.84 -13.62 9.51
C VAL A 72 -8.36 -12.70 10.64
N GLY A 73 -7.10 -12.79 11.04
CA GLY A 73 -6.48 -12.06 12.15
C GLY A 73 -6.50 -10.55 11.98
N GLY A 74 -6.37 -10.05 10.74
CA GLY A 74 -6.56 -8.62 10.44
C GLY A 74 -7.98 -8.15 10.73
N ALA A 75 -8.99 -8.83 10.16
CA ALA A 75 -10.40 -8.50 10.40
C ALA A 75 -10.79 -8.62 11.89
N LEU A 76 -10.19 -9.56 12.63
CA LEU A 76 -10.35 -9.64 14.09
C LEU A 76 -9.71 -8.46 14.81
N ALA A 77 -8.47 -8.08 14.46
CA ALA A 77 -7.74 -6.96 15.07
C ALA A 77 -8.43 -5.62 14.81
N ASP A 78 -9.02 -5.44 13.64
CA ASP A 78 -9.77 -4.22 13.28
C ASP A 78 -11.13 -4.16 13.99
N LYS A 79 -11.86 -5.29 14.08
CA LYS A 79 -13.18 -5.35 14.73
C LYS A 79 -13.11 -5.29 16.26
N TYR A 80 -12.19 -6.02 16.88
CA TYR A 80 -12.11 -6.19 18.34
C TYR A 80 -10.95 -5.44 18.99
N GLY A 81 -10.12 -4.76 18.20
CA GLY A 81 -8.94 -4.02 18.66
C GLY A 81 -7.73 -4.95 18.88
N GLY A 82 -6.59 -4.56 18.29
CA GLY A 82 -5.35 -5.35 18.37
C GLY A 82 -4.90 -5.69 19.79
N LYS A 83 -5.22 -4.86 20.81
CA LYS A 83 -4.90 -5.13 22.23
C LYS A 83 -5.51 -6.44 22.73
N ARG A 84 -6.78 -6.69 22.38
CA ARG A 84 -7.53 -7.87 22.83
C ARG A 84 -7.13 -9.09 22.02
N VAL A 85 -7.00 -8.93 20.71
CA VAL A 85 -6.69 -10.04 19.80
C VAL A 85 -5.30 -10.61 20.06
N ILE A 86 -4.28 -9.78 20.29
CA ILE A 86 -2.94 -10.28 20.66
C ILE A 86 -2.92 -10.97 22.02
N ALA A 87 -3.75 -10.53 22.98
CA ALA A 87 -3.87 -11.17 24.30
C ALA A 87 -4.55 -12.55 24.21
N TRP A 88 -5.64 -12.67 23.44
CA TRP A 88 -6.28 -13.96 23.19
C TRP A 88 -5.36 -14.92 22.43
N GLY A 89 -4.66 -14.43 21.41
CA GLY A 89 -3.61 -15.19 20.73
C GLY A 89 -2.55 -15.69 21.71
N ALA A 90 -1.98 -14.79 22.52
CA ALA A 90 -0.94 -15.12 23.49
C ALA A 90 -1.38 -16.16 24.52
N ALA A 91 -2.63 -16.09 25.00
CA ALA A 91 -3.18 -17.09 25.92
C ALA A 91 -3.29 -18.47 25.27
N ILE A 92 -3.84 -18.53 24.05
CA ILE A 92 -4.08 -19.80 23.34
C ILE A 92 -2.76 -20.42 22.89
N TRP A 93 -1.81 -19.64 22.34
CA TRP A 93 -0.52 -20.20 21.91
C TRP A 93 0.33 -20.64 23.12
N SER A 94 0.35 -19.88 24.22
CA SER A 94 1.09 -20.28 25.43
C SER A 94 0.54 -21.59 26.03
N LEU A 95 -0.78 -21.75 26.04
CA LEU A 95 -1.44 -22.99 26.44
C LEU A 95 -1.09 -24.15 25.48
N ALA A 96 -1.11 -23.91 24.17
CA ALA A 96 -0.75 -24.93 23.18
C ALA A 96 0.75 -25.32 23.26
N THR A 97 1.67 -24.38 23.54
CA THR A 97 3.07 -24.68 23.86
C THR A 97 3.15 -25.60 25.08
N LEU A 98 2.46 -25.29 26.18
CA LEU A 98 2.47 -26.10 27.41
C LEU A 98 1.88 -27.50 27.22
N LEU A 99 0.89 -27.65 26.35
CA LEU A 99 0.26 -28.93 26.01
C LEU A 99 1.07 -29.77 25.02
N THR A 100 1.96 -29.15 24.22
CA THR A 100 2.69 -29.81 23.13
C THR A 100 3.45 -31.09 23.58
N PRO A 101 4.19 -31.13 24.71
CA PRO A 101 4.93 -32.34 25.08
C PRO A 101 4.02 -33.48 25.51
N ARG A 102 2.97 -33.19 26.30
CA ARG A 102 1.95 -34.19 26.70
C ARG A 102 1.19 -34.72 25.48
N ALA A 103 0.94 -33.86 24.50
CA ALA A 103 0.33 -34.26 23.23
C ALA A 103 1.24 -35.21 22.43
N ALA A 104 2.56 -34.97 22.41
CA ALA A 104 3.53 -35.86 21.78
C ALA A 104 3.59 -37.24 22.46
N GLU A 105 3.56 -37.29 23.79
CA GLU A 105 3.55 -38.53 24.58
C GLU A 105 2.26 -39.36 24.37
N HIS A 106 1.10 -38.72 24.19
CA HIS A 106 -0.19 -39.40 24.06
C HIS A 106 -0.49 -39.91 22.63
N SER A 107 -0.34 -39.06 21.61
CA SER A 107 -0.62 -39.44 20.22
C SER A 107 -0.07 -38.43 19.20
N THR A 108 0.47 -38.93 18.10
CA THR A 108 0.87 -38.11 16.95
C THR A 108 -0.26 -37.22 16.42
N ALA A 109 -1.50 -37.69 16.40
CA ALA A 109 -2.65 -36.88 15.98
C ALA A 109 -2.93 -35.71 16.94
N MET A 110 -2.78 -35.95 18.25
CA MET A 110 -2.94 -34.91 19.28
C MET A 110 -1.83 -33.86 19.18
N LEU A 111 -0.58 -34.28 18.93
CA LEU A 111 0.54 -33.38 18.67
C LEU A 111 0.28 -32.46 17.47
N LEU A 112 -0.16 -33.02 16.33
CA LEU A 112 -0.48 -32.24 15.13
C LEU A 112 -1.64 -31.27 15.38
N GLY A 113 -2.68 -31.70 16.10
CA GLY A 113 -3.82 -30.86 16.48
C GLY A 113 -3.41 -29.67 17.38
N VAL A 114 -2.61 -29.92 18.41
CA VAL A 114 -2.10 -28.86 19.30
C VAL A 114 -1.16 -27.90 18.56
N ARG A 115 -0.31 -28.40 17.65
CA ARG A 115 0.55 -27.56 16.80
C ARG A 115 -0.25 -26.71 15.80
N THR A 116 -1.34 -27.25 15.26
CA THR A 116 -2.28 -26.51 14.40
C THR A 116 -3.02 -25.42 15.18
N LEU A 117 -3.48 -25.71 16.42
CA LEU A 117 -4.08 -24.72 17.31
C LEU A 117 -3.09 -23.61 17.68
N PHE A 118 -1.84 -23.97 18.00
CA PHE A 118 -0.76 -23.02 18.21
C PHE A 118 -0.60 -22.10 16.98
N GLY A 119 -0.60 -22.65 15.77
CA GLY A 119 -0.56 -21.88 14.52
C GLY A 119 -1.75 -20.94 14.31
N LEU A 120 -2.95 -21.39 14.64
CA LEU A 120 -4.17 -20.59 14.56
C LEU A 120 -4.12 -19.39 15.52
N ALA A 121 -3.55 -19.57 16.71
CA ALA A 121 -3.39 -18.53 17.71
C ALA A 121 -2.28 -17.54 17.36
N GLU A 122 -1.21 -17.98 16.69
CA GLU A 122 -0.07 -17.13 16.36
C GLU A 122 -0.26 -16.24 15.12
N GLY A 123 -1.07 -16.68 14.14
CA GLY A 123 -1.28 -15.91 12.90
C GLY A 123 -1.95 -14.55 13.07
N VAL A 124 -2.51 -14.25 14.25
CA VAL A 124 -3.08 -12.92 14.56
C VAL A 124 -2.04 -11.92 15.07
N ALA A 125 -0.81 -12.34 15.38
CA ALA A 125 0.21 -11.52 16.05
C ALA A 125 0.66 -10.32 15.19
N ILE A 126 1.11 -10.56 13.95
CA ILE A 126 1.60 -9.49 13.03
C ILE A 126 0.48 -8.48 12.66
N PRO A 127 -0.76 -8.90 12.33
CA PRO A 127 -1.87 -7.96 12.14
C PRO A 127 -2.16 -7.14 13.40
N SER A 128 -2.25 -7.79 14.57
CA SER A 128 -2.55 -7.10 15.84
C SER A 128 -1.47 -6.09 16.23
N MET A 129 -0.20 -6.43 16.04
CA MET A 129 0.95 -5.53 16.19
C MET A 129 0.79 -4.31 15.28
N SER A 130 0.48 -4.52 14.01
CA SER A 130 0.36 -3.44 13.01
C SER A 130 -0.78 -2.48 13.35
N THR A 131 -1.96 -3.00 13.71
CA THR A 131 -3.11 -2.19 14.15
C THR A 131 -2.77 -1.41 15.43
N LEU A 132 -2.15 -2.06 16.43
CA LEU A 132 -1.71 -1.41 17.68
C LEU A 132 -0.73 -0.26 17.45
N LEU A 133 0.37 -0.51 16.74
CA LEU A 133 1.40 0.49 16.49
C LEU A 133 0.86 1.65 15.62
N SER A 134 -0.13 1.39 14.76
CA SER A 134 -0.78 2.44 13.97
C SER A 134 -1.55 3.46 14.81
N GLY A 135 -2.19 3.03 15.91
CA GLY A 135 -2.92 3.91 16.82
C GLY A 135 -2.02 4.61 17.85
N TRP A 136 -0.84 4.05 18.15
CA TRP A 136 0.09 4.59 19.15
C TRP A 136 1.15 5.54 18.59
N PHE A 137 1.53 5.39 17.32
CA PHE A 137 2.63 6.13 16.72
C PHE A 137 2.18 6.97 15.50
N PRO A 138 2.59 8.26 15.45
CA PRO A 138 2.40 9.09 14.26
C PRO A 138 3.22 8.54 13.10
N GLY A 139 2.85 8.89 11.86
CA GLY A 139 3.41 8.29 10.64
C GLY A 139 4.94 8.27 10.58
N TYR A 140 5.59 9.34 11.04
CA TYR A 140 7.06 9.50 11.00
C TYR A 140 7.82 8.62 12.02
N GLU A 141 7.22 8.30 13.18
CA GLU A 141 7.82 7.40 14.19
C GLU A 141 7.40 5.93 13.99
N ARG A 142 6.28 5.69 13.31
CA ARG A 142 5.65 4.36 13.18
C ARG A 142 6.56 3.32 12.52
N ALA A 143 7.32 3.72 11.50
CA ALA A 143 8.27 2.83 10.82
C ALA A 143 9.31 2.27 11.81
N SER A 144 9.88 3.12 12.66
CA SER A 144 10.84 2.74 13.70
C SER A 144 10.22 1.82 14.76
N ALA A 145 8.97 2.07 15.17
CA ALA A 145 8.26 1.22 16.14
C ALA A 145 7.96 -0.18 15.59
N VAL A 146 7.57 -0.28 14.31
CA VAL A 146 7.41 -1.57 13.60
C VAL A 146 8.76 -2.26 13.45
N GLY A 147 9.81 -1.53 13.06
CA GLY A 147 11.17 -2.04 12.91
C GLY A 147 11.72 -2.65 14.21
N LEU A 148 11.55 -1.97 15.35
CA LEU A 148 11.96 -2.50 16.66
C LEU A 148 11.17 -3.76 17.06
N SER A 149 9.89 -3.83 16.70
CA SER A 149 9.05 -5.01 16.95
C SER A 149 9.47 -6.21 16.10
N MET A 150 9.81 -5.97 14.83
CA MET A 150 10.36 -7.00 13.92
C MET A 150 11.79 -7.41 14.29
N ALA A 151 12.60 -6.51 14.85
CA ALA A 151 13.91 -6.87 15.42
C ALA A 151 13.74 -7.85 16.59
N GLY A 152 12.75 -7.62 17.46
CA GLY A 152 12.34 -8.58 18.50
C GLY A 152 11.96 -9.95 17.91
N PHE A 153 11.13 -9.97 16.87
CA PHE A 153 10.75 -11.20 16.16
C PHE A 153 11.96 -12.01 15.66
N HIS A 154 12.96 -11.37 15.02
CA HIS A 154 14.16 -12.08 14.56
C HIS A 154 15.10 -12.49 15.70
N LEU A 155 15.22 -11.66 16.74
CA LEU A 155 16.02 -11.98 17.94
C LEU A 155 15.46 -13.20 18.70
N GLY A 156 14.14 -13.38 18.71
CA GLY A 156 13.47 -14.56 19.27
C GLY A 156 13.99 -15.89 18.69
N ASN A 157 14.25 -15.96 17.39
CA ASN A 157 14.84 -17.14 16.75
C ASN A 157 16.22 -17.44 17.31
N MET A 158 17.11 -16.44 17.31
CA MET A 158 18.48 -16.59 17.81
C MET A 158 18.49 -17.05 19.27
N LEU A 159 17.72 -16.38 20.14
CA LEU A 159 17.62 -16.71 21.56
C LEU A 159 17.08 -18.13 21.78
N SER A 160 16.09 -18.56 20.99
CA SER A 160 15.50 -19.90 21.12
C SER A 160 16.45 -21.01 20.66
N PHE A 161 17.18 -20.83 19.56
CA PHE A 161 18.24 -21.77 19.16
C PHE A 161 19.35 -21.90 20.20
N LEU A 162 19.66 -20.83 20.95
CA LEU A 162 20.68 -20.85 22.00
C LEU A 162 20.17 -21.47 23.32
N ALA A 163 18.98 -21.09 23.77
CA ALA A 163 18.45 -21.48 25.07
C ALA A 163 17.84 -22.90 25.07
N THR A 164 17.05 -23.24 24.05
CA THR A 164 16.33 -24.53 23.97
C THR A 164 17.21 -25.77 24.15
N PRO A 165 18.40 -25.94 23.50
CA PRO A 165 19.23 -27.12 23.73
C PRO A 165 19.82 -27.20 25.15
N VAL A 166 20.06 -26.05 25.81
CA VAL A 166 20.55 -26.00 27.20
C VAL A 166 19.45 -26.39 28.17
N LEU A 167 18.21 -25.96 27.90
CA LEU A 167 17.02 -26.31 28.67
C LEU A 167 16.69 -27.81 28.52
N ILE A 168 16.75 -28.37 27.30
CA ILE A 168 16.59 -29.83 27.08
C ILE A 168 17.62 -30.62 27.89
N ALA A 169 18.88 -30.19 27.92
CA ALA A 169 19.95 -30.88 28.63
C ALA A 169 19.85 -30.84 30.17
N ARG A 170 19.08 -29.89 30.75
CA ARG A 170 18.93 -29.74 32.21
C ARG A 170 17.55 -30.13 32.75
N LEU A 171 16.50 -29.90 31.99
CA LEU A 171 15.09 -30.02 32.39
C LEU A 171 14.32 -31.05 31.54
N GLY A 172 15.01 -31.77 30.65
CA GLY A 172 14.40 -32.69 29.70
C GLY A 172 13.62 -31.98 28.58
N ILE A 173 13.01 -32.77 27.70
CA ILE A 173 12.28 -32.27 26.52
C ILE A 173 11.14 -31.32 26.92
N ASN A 174 10.51 -31.54 28.07
CA ASN A 174 9.35 -30.78 28.54
C ASN A 174 9.73 -29.40 29.11
N GLY A 175 11.01 -29.20 29.47
CA GLY A 175 11.54 -27.98 30.09
C GLY A 175 11.40 -26.71 29.24
N PRO A 176 11.90 -26.68 27.99
CA PRO A 176 11.77 -25.52 27.10
C PRO A 176 10.31 -25.07 26.94
N PHE A 177 9.41 -25.97 26.55
CA PHE A 177 7.99 -25.66 26.34
C PHE A 177 7.35 -25.08 27.60
N SER A 178 7.66 -25.62 28.77
CA SER A 178 7.16 -25.10 30.04
C SER A 178 7.69 -23.69 30.33
N LEU A 179 8.96 -23.41 30.03
CA LEU A 179 9.54 -22.08 30.23
C LEU A 179 8.93 -21.02 29.31
N TYR A 180 8.82 -21.28 28.00
CA TYR A 180 8.27 -20.28 27.07
C TYR A 180 6.77 -20.05 27.31
N ALA A 181 6.00 -21.10 27.65
CA ALA A 181 4.62 -20.95 28.08
C ALA A 181 4.49 -20.07 29.35
N LEU A 182 5.37 -20.25 30.35
CA LEU A 182 5.40 -19.40 31.54
C LEU A 182 5.79 -17.95 31.22
N LEU A 183 6.72 -17.71 30.28
CA LEU A 183 7.06 -16.37 29.83
C LEU A 183 5.90 -15.70 29.08
N GLY A 184 5.13 -16.44 28.30
CA GLY A 184 3.90 -15.96 27.65
C GLY A 184 2.80 -15.60 28.67
N LEU A 185 2.61 -16.44 29.70
CA LEU A 185 1.68 -16.16 30.80
C LEU A 185 2.12 -14.95 31.65
N LEU A 186 3.42 -14.78 31.90
CA LEU A 186 3.98 -13.60 32.57
C LEU A 186 3.80 -12.33 31.72
N TRP A 187 3.97 -12.43 30.41
CA TRP A 187 3.68 -11.31 29.52
C TRP A 187 2.20 -10.94 29.54
N LEU A 188 1.29 -11.91 29.62
CA LEU A 188 -0.15 -11.66 29.73
C LEU A 188 -0.54 -10.92 31.01
N SER A 189 0.08 -11.22 32.16
CA SER A 189 -0.18 -10.44 33.37
C SER A 189 0.31 -8.99 33.23
N MET A 190 1.51 -8.78 32.68
CA MET A 190 2.03 -7.43 32.40
C MET A 190 1.15 -6.67 31.39
N TRP A 191 0.63 -7.36 30.37
CA TRP A 191 -0.26 -6.79 29.35
C TRP A 191 -1.64 -6.41 29.90
N ALA A 192 -2.16 -7.21 30.84
CA ALA A 192 -3.42 -6.93 31.55
C ALA A 192 -3.29 -5.76 32.53
N GLU A 193 -2.13 -5.61 33.19
CA GLU A 193 -1.83 -4.48 34.07
C GLU A 193 -1.66 -3.14 33.33
N LEU A 194 -1.36 -3.15 32.02
CA LEU A 194 -1.41 -1.97 31.14
C LEU A 194 -2.86 -1.51 30.86
N ARG A 195 -3.57 -1.14 31.93
CA ARG A 195 -4.92 -0.54 31.92
C ARG A 195 -4.96 0.81 31.18
N LEU A 196 -3.81 1.49 31.07
CA LEU A 196 -3.65 2.76 30.37
C LEU A 196 -3.61 2.65 28.83
N ILE A 197 -3.52 1.44 28.26
CA ILE A 197 -3.94 1.24 26.87
C ILE A 197 -5.47 1.28 26.82
N ARG A 198 -6.01 2.50 26.89
CA ARG A 198 -7.34 2.89 26.40
C ARG A 198 -7.37 2.57 24.91
N ASP A 199 -8.42 1.91 24.45
CA ASP A 199 -8.57 1.53 23.04
C ASP A 199 -8.51 2.81 22.17
N GLY A 200 -7.36 3.00 21.53
CA GLY A 200 -6.99 4.19 20.77
C GLY A 200 -7.68 4.21 19.42
N LYS A 201 -9.01 4.25 19.42
CA LYS A 201 -9.78 4.72 18.27
C LYS A 201 -9.56 6.23 18.15
N SER A 202 -8.48 6.61 17.47
CA SER A 202 -8.51 7.87 16.71
C SER A 202 -9.66 7.77 15.71
N GLN A 203 -10.52 8.80 15.68
CA GLN A 203 -11.74 8.81 14.84
C GLN A 203 -11.43 8.61 13.35
N ASP A 204 -10.19 8.85 12.91
CA ASP A 204 -9.71 8.68 11.54
C ASP A 204 -9.79 7.24 11.00
N GLN A 205 -9.90 6.20 11.85
CA GLN A 205 -9.98 4.82 11.34
C GLN A 205 -11.35 4.47 10.75
N ASP A 206 -12.45 5.04 11.23
CA ASP A 206 -13.79 4.70 10.71
C ASP A 206 -13.97 5.13 9.24
N HIS A 207 -13.27 6.20 8.80
CA HIS A 207 -13.29 6.64 7.40
C HIS A 207 -12.57 5.70 6.42
N ARG A 208 -11.60 4.89 6.86
CA ARG A 208 -10.87 3.95 5.99
C ARG A 208 -11.65 2.68 5.65
N SER A 209 -12.70 2.38 6.43
CA SER A 209 -13.42 1.10 6.41
C SER A 209 -14.48 0.95 5.30
N ARG A 210 -14.80 2.02 4.56
CA ARG A 210 -15.92 2.06 3.60
C ARG A 210 -15.57 1.86 2.12
N HIS A 211 -14.30 1.70 1.75
CA HIS A 211 -13.95 1.39 0.37
C HIS A 211 -14.35 -0.05 0.02
N LYS A 212 -15.23 -0.23 -0.97
CA LYS A 212 -15.55 -1.53 -1.55
C LYS A 212 -14.26 -2.16 -2.09
N PHE A 213 -13.95 -3.39 -1.66
CA PHE A 213 -12.81 -4.12 -2.20
C PHE A 213 -12.94 -4.28 -3.72
N PRO A 214 -11.85 -4.10 -4.49
CA PRO A 214 -11.88 -4.33 -5.93
C PRO A 214 -12.11 -5.83 -6.19
N PRO A 215 -12.75 -6.20 -7.31
CA PRO A 215 -12.91 -7.61 -7.66
C PRO A 215 -11.57 -8.33 -7.67
N VAL A 216 -11.44 -9.45 -6.95
CA VAL A 216 -10.18 -10.21 -6.86
C VAL A 216 -9.66 -10.61 -8.24
N ARG A 217 -10.58 -10.88 -9.17
CA ARG A 217 -10.30 -11.15 -10.59
C ARG A 217 -9.57 -10.00 -11.31
N TYR A 218 -9.80 -8.74 -10.93
CA TYR A 218 -9.11 -7.57 -11.48
C TYR A 218 -7.69 -7.42 -10.91
N LEU A 219 -7.50 -7.68 -9.61
CA LEU A 219 -6.16 -7.72 -9.02
C LEU A 219 -5.31 -8.83 -9.66
N LEU A 220 -5.88 -10.04 -9.79
CA LEU A 220 -5.19 -11.21 -10.34
C LEU A 220 -5.05 -11.20 -11.88
N SER A 221 -5.68 -10.29 -12.62
CA SER A 221 -5.44 -10.17 -14.07
C SER A 221 -4.14 -9.40 -14.38
N LYS A 222 -3.53 -8.75 -13.39
CA LYS A 222 -2.41 -7.81 -13.59
C LYS A 222 -1.07 -8.47 -13.25
N LEU A 223 -0.08 -8.31 -14.13
CA LEU A 223 1.25 -8.93 -13.98
C LEU A 223 2.04 -8.52 -12.71
N PRO A 224 1.99 -7.27 -12.21
CA PRO A 224 2.69 -6.89 -10.97
C PRO A 224 2.19 -7.63 -9.73
N THR A 225 0.89 -7.96 -9.68
CA THR A 225 0.29 -8.80 -8.64
C THR A 225 0.95 -10.18 -8.59
N TRP A 226 1.13 -10.82 -9.75
CA TRP A 226 1.81 -12.11 -9.84
C TRP A 226 3.30 -12.03 -9.50
N ALA A 227 3.98 -10.93 -9.84
CA ALA A 227 5.37 -10.71 -9.43
C ALA A 227 5.51 -10.67 -7.89
N ILE A 228 4.62 -9.95 -7.19
CA ILE A 228 4.57 -9.95 -5.71
C ILE A 228 4.31 -11.37 -5.16
N ILE A 229 3.32 -12.07 -5.71
CA ILE A 229 2.93 -13.41 -5.22
C ILE A 229 4.10 -14.40 -5.38
N LEU A 230 4.75 -14.42 -6.55
CA LEU A 230 5.92 -15.27 -6.82
C LEU A 230 7.12 -14.91 -5.95
N ALA A 231 7.36 -13.62 -5.70
CA ALA A 231 8.41 -13.18 -4.78
C ALA A 231 8.15 -13.70 -3.35
N ASN A 232 6.92 -13.54 -2.85
CA ASN A 232 6.59 -13.98 -1.50
C ASN A 232 6.57 -15.51 -1.36
N ILE A 233 6.21 -16.24 -2.43
CA ILE A 233 6.36 -17.71 -2.52
C ILE A 233 7.84 -18.11 -2.35
N ALA A 234 8.76 -17.54 -3.12
CA ALA A 234 10.18 -17.89 -3.04
C ALA A 234 10.80 -17.50 -1.68
N ASN A 235 10.44 -16.32 -1.15
CA ASN A 235 10.95 -15.86 0.14
C ASN A 235 10.49 -16.79 1.29
N ASN A 236 9.19 -17.09 1.38
CA ASN A 236 8.67 -17.99 2.42
C ASN A 236 9.18 -19.44 2.25
N TRP A 237 9.33 -19.92 1.01
CA TRP A 237 9.89 -21.25 0.74
C TRP A 237 11.24 -21.41 1.41
N GLY A 238 12.22 -20.54 1.11
CA GLY A 238 13.56 -20.65 1.68
C GLY A 238 13.63 -20.29 3.16
N TYR A 239 12.84 -19.32 3.62
CA TYR A 239 12.77 -18.92 5.04
C TYR A 239 12.36 -20.10 5.93
N PHE A 240 11.25 -20.77 5.63
CA PHE A 240 10.74 -21.86 6.46
C PHE A 240 11.56 -23.15 6.34
N VAL A 241 12.14 -23.43 5.17
CA VAL A 241 13.09 -24.55 5.01
C VAL A 241 14.28 -24.38 5.94
N LEU A 242 14.90 -23.20 5.96
CA LEU A 242 16.02 -22.94 6.86
C LEU A 242 15.58 -22.86 8.33
N LEU A 243 14.41 -22.32 8.65
CA LEU A 243 13.90 -22.25 10.04
C LEU A 243 13.63 -23.64 10.65
N SER A 244 12.99 -24.52 9.89
CA SER A 244 12.53 -25.84 10.37
C SER A 244 13.63 -26.89 10.36
N TRP A 245 14.60 -26.80 9.44
CA TRP A 245 15.56 -27.89 9.20
C TRP A 245 17.02 -27.61 9.59
N LEU A 246 17.40 -26.37 9.95
CA LEU A 246 18.80 -26.03 10.31
C LEU A 246 19.42 -26.96 11.38
N PRO A 247 18.80 -27.19 12.55
CA PRO A 247 19.40 -28.04 13.58
C PRO A 247 19.47 -29.51 13.16
N VAL A 248 18.49 -29.96 12.38
CA VAL A 248 18.46 -31.32 11.81
C VAL A 248 19.62 -31.47 10.84
N TYR A 249 19.76 -30.56 9.88
CA TYR A 249 20.83 -30.54 8.87
C TYR A 249 22.22 -30.62 9.51
N PHE A 250 22.53 -29.76 10.49
CA PHE A 250 23.84 -29.81 11.14
C PHE A 250 24.08 -31.15 11.86
N LYS A 251 23.07 -31.68 12.55
CA LYS A 251 23.19 -32.99 13.23
C LYS A 251 23.34 -34.14 12.23
N THR A 252 22.59 -34.18 11.14
CA THR A 252 22.56 -35.32 10.20
C THR A 252 23.69 -35.29 9.19
N VAL A 253 24.12 -34.11 8.73
CA VAL A 253 25.17 -33.98 7.69
C VAL A 253 26.58 -33.92 8.30
N TYR A 254 26.77 -33.18 9.40
CA TYR A 254 28.08 -33.01 10.04
C TYR A 254 28.25 -33.84 11.33
N GLY A 255 27.24 -34.63 11.73
CA GLY A 255 27.30 -35.48 12.92
C GLY A 255 27.42 -34.73 14.25
N VAL A 256 27.26 -33.40 14.28
CA VAL A 256 27.49 -32.60 15.48
C VAL A 256 26.39 -32.79 16.53
N ASN A 257 26.76 -32.65 17.81
CA ASN A 257 25.83 -32.78 18.93
C ASN A 257 24.72 -31.73 18.86
N LEU A 258 23.51 -32.03 19.38
CA LEU A 258 22.35 -31.13 19.30
C LEU A 258 22.63 -29.69 19.79
N LYS A 259 23.41 -29.53 20.86
CA LYS A 259 23.83 -28.22 21.37
C LYS A 259 24.70 -27.44 20.37
N GLN A 260 25.61 -28.12 19.67
CA GLN A 260 26.44 -27.52 18.62
C GLN A 260 25.63 -27.23 17.36
N ALA A 261 24.77 -28.16 16.92
CA ALA A 261 23.87 -27.97 15.79
C ALA A 261 22.99 -26.72 15.97
N ALA A 262 22.39 -26.56 17.15
CA ALA A 262 21.57 -25.40 17.48
C ALA A 262 22.39 -24.11 17.63
N TRP A 263 23.62 -24.15 18.16
CA TRP A 263 24.53 -23.00 18.17
C TRP A 263 24.89 -22.53 16.74
N PHE A 264 25.24 -23.45 15.84
CA PHE A 264 25.47 -23.14 14.42
C PHE A 264 24.20 -22.62 13.73
N SER A 265 23.03 -23.09 14.17
CA SER A 265 21.74 -22.60 13.67
C SER A 265 21.41 -21.18 14.14
N ALA A 266 21.84 -20.76 15.33
CA ALA A 266 21.54 -19.43 15.87
C ALA A 266 22.22 -18.29 15.08
N LEU A 267 23.46 -18.50 14.63
CA LEU A 267 24.29 -17.47 13.99
C LEU A 267 23.65 -16.89 12.71
N PRO A 268 23.12 -17.69 11.76
CA PRO A 268 22.40 -17.16 10.60
C PRO A 268 21.22 -16.25 10.92
N TRP A 269 20.47 -16.53 11.98
CA TRP A 269 19.32 -15.71 12.40
C TRP A 269 19.75 -14.39 13.05
N GLY A 270 20.84 -14.40 13.83
CA GLY A 270 21.45 -13.17 14.35
C GLY A 270 21.98 -12.26 13.23
N LEU A 271 22.66 -12.85 12.23
CA LEU A 271 23.13 -12.10 11.06
C LEU A 271 21.97 -11.53 10.22
N MET A 272 20.88 -12.30 10.02
CA MET A 272 19.67 -11.80 9.36
C MET A 272 19.07 -10.59 10.06
N ALA A 273 19.00 -10.60 11.39
CA ALA A 273 18.45 -9.48 12.17
C ALA A 273 19.25 -8.18 11.96
N LEU A 274 20.58 -8.27 12.00
CA LEU A 274 21.47 -7.13 11.73
C LEU A 274 21.38 -6.67 10.26
N SER A 275 21.40 -7.62 9.32
CA SER A 275 21.33 -7.36 7.88
C SER A 275 20.00 -6.70 7.48
N GLY A 276 18.88 -7.05 8.13
CA GLY A 276 17.57 -6.43 7.88
C GLY A 276 17.57 -4.93 8.19
N TYR A 277 18.18 -4.53 9.30
CA TYR A 277 18.35 -3.12 9.64
C TYR A 277 19.25 -2.39 8.63
N VAL A 278 20.40 -2.98 8.28
CA VAL A 278 21.33 -2.41 7.29
C VAL A 278 20.67 -2.24 5.92
N ALA A 279 19.90 -3.24 5.46
CA ALA A 279 19.18 -3.18 4.19
C ALA A 279 18.11 -2.06 4.16
N GLY A 280 17.41 -1.84 5.27
CA GLY A 280 16.46 -0.73 5.42
C GLY A 280 17.17 0.63 5.32
N VAL A 281 18.19 0.85 6.14
CA VAL A 281 18.99 2.09 6.13
C VAL A 281 19.62 2.34 4.75
N TRP A 282 20.14 1.31 4.08
CA TRP A 282 20.75 1.44 2.77
C TRP A 282 19.73 1.72 1.65
N SER A 283 18.53 1.14 1.74
CA SER A 283 17.38 1.52 0.89
C SER A 283 17.06 3.02 1.04
N ASP A 284 16.95 3.51 2.25
CA ASP A 284 16.59 4.90 2.50
C ASP A 284 17.71 5.87 2.07
N LEU A 285 18.98 5.49 2.23
CA LEU A 285 20.12 6.26 1.73
C LEU A 285 20.14 6.36 0.20
N LEU A 286 19.84 5.27 -0.51
CA LEU A 286 19.77 5.26 -1.98
C LEU A 286 18.62 6.14 -2.50
N ILE A 287 17.47 6.14 -1.83
CA ILE A 287 16.34 7.02 -2.17
C ILE A 287 16.73 8.49 -1.90
N LYS A 288 17.36 8.78 -0.75
CA LYS A 288 17.85 10.12 -0.40
C LYS A 288 18.97 10.63 -1.33
N SER A 289 19.74 9.75 -1.97
CA SER A 289 20.71 10.12 -3.00
C SER A 289 20.08 10.29 -4.41
N GLY A 290 18.76 10.50 -4.50
CA GLY A 290 18.05 10.79 -5.74
C GLY A 290 17.80 9.58 -6.67
N GLN A 291 18.01 8.34 -6.21
CA GLN A 291 17.62 7.17 -7.01
C GLN A 291 16.11 6.94 -6.92
N SER A 292 15.46 6.64 -8.05
CA SER A 292 14.03 6.35 -8.05
C SER A 292 13.71 5.13 -7.19
N VAL A 293 12.62 5.19 -6.41
CA VAL A 293 12.15 4.09 -5.54
C VAL A 293 12.08 2.78 -6.32
N THR A 294 11.53 2.83 -7.53
CA THR A 294 11.55 1.81 -8.59
C THR A 294 12.89 1.09 -8.75
N ARG A 295 13.98 1.84 -8.90
CA ARG A 295 15.34 1.28 -9.08
C ARG A 295 15.86 0.66 -7.78
N VAL A 296 15.61 1.31 -6.64
CA VAL A 296 16.03 0.82 -5.32
C VAL A 296 15.33 -0.50 -4.98
N ARG A 297 13.99 -0.59 -5.13
CA ARG A 297 13.22 -1.82 -4.89
C ARG A 297 13.73 -2.99 -5.74
N LYS A 298 14.04 -2.75 -7.03
CA LYS A 298 14.64 -3.75 -7.93
C LYS A 298 16.02 -4.22 -7.46
N ILE A 299 16.92 -3.30 -7.06
CA ILE A 299 18.26 -3.64 -6.57
C ILE A 299 18.16 -4.49 -5.29
N MET A 300 17.37 -4.04 -4.31
CA MET A 300 17.15 -4.76 -3.05
C MET A 300 16.59 -6.16 -3.29
N GLN A 301 15.62 -6.30 -4.20
CA GLN A 301 15.01 -7.58 -4.51
C GLN A 301 15.93 -8.54 -5.28
N SER A 302 16.76 -8.03 -6.20
CA SER A 302 17.78 -8.83 -6.89
C SER A 302 18.82 -9.37 -5.91
N ILE A 303 19.34 -8.54 -4.99
CA ILE A 303 20.22 -8.99 -3.90
C ILE A 303 19.51 -10.05 -3.05
N GLY A 304 18.24 -9.78 -2.74
CA GLY A 304 17.35 -10.63 -1.94
C GLY A 304 17.14 -12.06 -2.45
N PHE A 305 17.33 -12.34 -3.74
CA PHE A 305 17.17 -13.69 -4.33
C PHE A 305 18.45 -14.25 -4.96
N ILE A 306 19.22 -13.45 -5.70
CA ILE A 306 20.49 -13.90 -6.30
C ILE A 306 21.48 -14.27 -5.19
N GLY A 307 21.58 -13.43 -4.15
CA GLY A 307 22.49 -13.64 -3.01
C GLY A 307 22.27 -14.98 -2.29
N PRO A 308 21.05 -15.26 -1.79
CA PRO A 308 20.74 -16.54 -1.16
C PRO A 308 20.87 -17.73 -2.12
N GLY A 309 20.46 -17.57 -3.39
CA GLY A 309 20.59 -18.62 -4.40
C GLY A 309 22.04 -19.03 -4.65
N VAL A 310 22.96 -18.07 -4.81
CA VAL A 310 24.40 -18.36 -4.97
C VAL A 310 24.97 -19.00 -3.70
N SER A 311 24.66 -18.43 -2.53
CA SER A 311 25.23 -18.91 -1.27
C SER A 311 24.78 -20.34 -0.91
N LEU A 312 23.53 -20.69 -1.22
CA LEU A 312 23.00 -22.06 -1.06
C LEU A 312 23.57 -23.04 -2.10
N LEU A 313 23.98 -22.61 -3.30
CA LEU A 313 24.77 -23.46 -4.22
C LEU A 313 26.20 -23.69 -3.70
N CYS A 314 26.85 -22.65 -3.17
CA CYS A 314 28.19 -22.75 -2.59
C CYS A 314 28.24 -23.68 -1.37
N LEU A 315 27.12 -23.85 -0.64
CA LEU A 315 26.99 -24.74 0.51
C LEU A 315 27.33 -26.22 0.19
N LYS A 316 27.22 -26.65 -1.07
CA LYS A 316 27.66 -27.99 -1.51
C LYS A 316 29.15 -28.25 -1.26
N TYR A 317 29.97 -27.20 -1.26
CA TYR A 317 31.43 -27.26 -1.05
C TYR A 317 31.83 -27.01 0.42
N ALA A 318 30.87 -26.94 1.35
CA ALA A 318 31.16 -26.71 2.76
C ALA A 318 31.58 -28.01 3.47
N GLU A 319 32.88 -28.27 3.53
CA GLU A 319 33.45 -29.45 4.22
C GLU A 319 33.32 -29.37 5.75
N SER A 320 33.18 -28.16 6.32
CA SER A 320 33.09 -27.95 7.77
C SER A 320 31.73 -27.34 8.20
N PRO A 321 31.24 -27.63 9.42
CA PRO A 321 30.01 -27.03 9.93
C PRO A 321 30.14 -25.52 10.15
N THR A 322 31.33 -24.99 10.41
CA THR A 322 31.55 -23.54 10.52
C THR A 322 31.39 -22.87 9.15
N THR A 323 31.98 -23.44 8.09
CA THR A 323 31.81 -22.95 6.71
C THR A 323 30.33 -22.97 6.29
N ALA A 324 29.62 -24.06 6.61
CA ALA A 324 28.19 -24.16 6.33
C ALA A 324 27.35 -23.13 7.09
N ALA A 325 27.63 -22.89 8.37
CA ALA A 325 26.96 -21.86 9.16
C ALA A 325 27.21 -20.44 8.62
N VAL A 326 28.43 -20.15 8.16
CA VAL A 326 28.76 -18.87 7.52
C VAL A 326 28.02 -18.69 6.19
N LEU A 327 28.00 -19.72 5.33
CA LEU A 327 27.27 -19.65 4.05
C LEU A 327 25.74 -19.54 4.26
N MET A 328 25.16 -20.32 5.18
CA MET A 328 23.75 -20.15 5.56
C MET A 328 23.48 -18.77 6.18
N GLY A 329 24.43 -18.22 6.91
CA GLY A 329 24.38 -16.86 7.44
C GLY A 329 24.38 -15.79 6.36
N ILE A 330 25.25 -15.92 5.36
CA ILE A 330 25.25 -15.06 4.16
C ILE A 330 23.92 -15.20 3.41
N ALA A 331 23.40 -16.42 3.24
CA ALA A 331 22.12 -16.64 2.58
C ALA A 331 20.95 -15.96 3.30
N LEU A 332 20.81 -16.12 4.62
CA LEU A 332 19.74 -15.46 5.37
C LEU A 332 19.94 -13.93 5.48
N SER A 333 21.19 -13.47 5.55
CA SER A 333 21.52 -12.03 5.53
C SER A 333 21.15 -11.38 4.22
N LEU A 334 21.52 -11.95 3.08
CA LEU A 334 21.15 -11.40 1.77
C LEU A 334 19.64 -11.49 1.55
N SER A 335 18.98 -12.54 2.05
CA SER A 335 17.52 -12.68 1.98
C SER A 335 16.76 -11.57 2.71
N SER A 336 17.33 -10.96 3.77
CA SER A 336 16.69 -9.83 4.47
C SER A 336 16.47 -8.60 3.58
N PHE A 337 17.27 -8.43 2.52
CA PHE A 337 17.08 -7.35 1.53
C PHE A 337 15.74 -7.46 0.79
N SER A 338 15.14 -8.66 0.71
CA SER A 338 13.77 -8.83 0.18
C SER A 338 12.71 -8.08 0.99
N GLN A 339 12.95 -7.79 2.29
CA GLN A 339 12.04 -6.95 3.08
C GLN A 339 12.02 -5.50 2.58
N ALA A 340 13.18 -4.96 2.17
CA ALA A 340 13.27 -3.64 1.53
C ALA A 340 12.91 -3.67 0.03
N GLY A 341 12.86 -4.87 -0.57
CA GLY A 341 12.45 -5.13 -1.96
C GLY A 341 10.94 -5.29 -2.13
N PHE A 342 10.42 -6.52 -2.13
CA PHE A 342 9.03 -6.80 -2.48
C PHE A 342 8.01 -6.38 -1.41
N LEU A 343 8.35 -6.46 -0.11
CA LEU A 343 7.37 -6.30 0.97
C LEU A 343 6.83 -4.86 1.04
N LEU A 344 7.71 -3.86 0.94
CA LEU A 344 7.32 -2.45 0.83
C LEU A 344 6.62 -2.15 -0.50
N ASN A 345 7.06 -2.78 -1.59
CA ASN A 345 6.51 -2.59 -2.93
C ASN A 345 5.03 -3.01 -3.08
N ILE A 346 4.45 -3.75 -2.11
CA ILE A 346 3.01 -4.00 -2.04
C ILE A 346 2.23 -2.70 -1.75
N GLN A 347 2.80 -1.82 -0.93
CA GLN A 347 2.24 -0.51 -0.61
C GLN A 347 2.40 0.44 -1.81
N ASP A 348 3.55 0.37 -2.49
CA ASP A 348 3.85 1.17 -3.68
C ASP A 348 2.88 0.83 -4.86
N ILE A 349 2.54 -0.45 -5.08
CA ILE A 349 1.67 -0.90 -6.20
C ILE A 349 0.18 -0.65 -5.97
N ALA A 350 -0.30 -0.82 -4.75
CA ALA A 350 -1.73 -0.81 -4.43
C ALA A 350 -2.01 -0.12 -3.10
N PRO A 351 -1.68 1.18 -2.91
CA PRO A 351 -1.73 1.85 -1.61
C PRO A 351 -3.11 1.77 -0.93
N LYS A 352 -4.20 1.85 -1.71
CA LYS A 352 -5.59 1.72 -1.20
C LYS A 352 -5.98 0.30 -0.78
N TYR A 353 -5.28 -0.73 -1.27
CA TYR A 353 -5.62 -2.16 -1.09
C TYR A 353 -4.45 -3.02 -0.59
N ALA A 354 -3.38 -2.39 -0.09
CA ALA A 354 -2.11 -3.04 0.20
C ALA A 354 -2.25 -4.20 1.21
N GLY A 355 -3.08 -4.03 2.25
CA GLY A 355 -3.35 -5.09 3.22
C GLY A 355 -4.04 -6.32 2.62
N PHE A 356 -4.97 -6.11 1.68
CA PHE A 356 -5.66 -7.22 1.00
C PHE A 356 -4.73 -7.96 0.03
N LEU A 357 -3.95 -7.22 -0.76
CA LEU A 357 -2.92 -7.79 -1.64
C LEU A 357 -1.82 -8.53 -0.85
N HIS A 358 -1.40 -7.97 0.29
CA HIS A 358 -0.49 -8.64 1.22
C HIS A 358 -1.10 -9.94 1.77
N GLY A 359 -2.38 -9.96 2.15
CA GLY A 359 -3.08 -11.16 2.61
C GLY A 359 -3.11 -12.29 1.57
N ILE A 360 -3.45 -11.98 0.30
CA ILE A 360 -3.39 -12.94 -0.82
C ILE A 360 -1.97 -13.48 -0.99
N SER A 361 -0.98 -12.57 -1.05
CA SER A 361 0.42 -12.94 -1.23
C SER A 361 0.94 -13.81 -0.07
N ASN A 362 0.61 -13.46 1.18
CA ASN A 362 1.01 -14.21 2.37
C ASN A 362 0.33 -15.58 2.47
N THR A 363 -0.91 -15.70 2.00
CA THR A 363 -1.61 -17.00 1.88
C THR A 363 -0.84 -17.93 0.93
N ALA A 364 -0.46 -17.44 -0.26
CA ALA A 364 0.32 -18.21 -1.23
C ALA A 364 1.74 -18.55 -0.72
N GLY A 365 2.41 -17.59 -0.04
CA GLY A 365 3.71 -17.81 0.59
C GLY A 365 3.68 -18.86 1.70
N THR A 366 2.64 -18.84 2.54
CA THR A 366 2.44 -19.83 3.61
C THR A 366 2.15 -21.22 3.05
N LEU A 367 1.38 -21.32 1.95
CA LEU A 367 1.19 -22.60 1.26
C LEU A 367 2.51 -23.15 0.69
N ALA A 368 3.34 -22.29 0.11
CA ALA A 368 4.69 -22.67 -0.34
C ALA A 368 5.58 -23.14 0.82
N ALA A 369 5.48 -22.51 1.99
CA ALA A 369 6.18 -22.94 3.21
C ALA A 369 5.72 -24.32 3.72
N ILE A 370 4.43 -24.64 3.64
CA ILE A 370 3.91 -25.99 3.96
C ILE A 370 4.54 -27.03 3.02
N ILE A 371 4.44 -26.77 1.71
CA ILE A 371 4.94 -27.68 0.66
C ILE A 371 6.45 -27.89 0.81
N SER A 372 7.23 -26.82 1.05
CA SER A 372 8.69 -26.91 1.17
C SER A 372 9.14 -27.61 2.44
N THR A 373 8.46 -27.38 3.58
CA THR A 373 8.78 -28.00 4.86
C THR A 373 8.51 -29.51 4.84
N ILE A 374 7.38 -29.94 4.27
CA ILE A 374 7.09 -31.37 4.04
C ILE A 374 8.05 -31.94 3.00
N GLY A 375 8.21 -31.25 1.87
CA GLY A 375 9.04 -31.67 0.74
C GLY A 375 10.50 -31.95 1.13
N THR A 376 11.08 -31.12 2.01
CA THR A 376 12.43 -31.35 2.56
C THR A 376 12.53 -32.72 3.23
N GLY A 377 11.55 -33.09 4.06
CA GLY A 377 11.53 -34.38 4.76
C GLY A 377 11.45 -35.58 3.81
N TYR A 378 10.62 -35.47 2.77
CA TYR A 378 10.52 -36.49 1.72
C TYR A 378 11.78 -36.60 0.87
N PHE A 379 12.38 -35.48 0.44
CA PHE A 379 13.65 -35.48 -0.30
C PHE A 379 14.79 -36.10 0.51
N VAL A 380 14.89 -35.79 1.80
CA VAL A 380 15.89 -36.36 2.70
C VAL A 380 15.65 -37.86 2.90
N GLN A 381 14.40 -38.31 2.99
CA GLN A 381 14.10 -39.75 3.15
C GLN A 381 14.33 -40.57 1.87
N TRP A 382 14.01 -40.01 0.70
CA TRP A 382 14.07 -40.73 -0.58
C TRP A 382 15.43 -40.62 -1.28
N LEU A 383 16.04 -39.42 -1.31
CA LEU A 383 17.33 -39.18 -1.97
C LEU A 383 18.52 -39.20 -1.00
N GLY A 384 18.28 -39.30 0.32
CA GLY A 384 19.33 -39.28 1.34
C GLY A 384 20.11 -37.96 1.45
N SER A 385 19.69 -36.90 0.74
CA SER A 385 20.51 -35.70 0.54
C SER A 385 19.75 -34.40 0.70
N PHE A 386 20.08 -33.64 1.76
CA PHE A 386 19.66 -32.25 1.94
C PHE A 386 20.14 -31.34 0.80
N GLN A 387 21.32 -31.61 0.23
CA GLN A 387 21.94 -30.77 -0.80
C GLN A 387 21.09 -30.68 -2.07
N ALA A 388 20.38 -31.76 -2.43
CA ALA A 388 19.45 -31.76 -3.57
C ALA A 388 18.30 -30.76 -3.37
N PHE A 389 17.74 -30.69 -2.17
CA PHE A 389 16.61 -29.80 -1.85
C PHE A 389 17.05 -28.33 -1.67
N LEU A 390 18.26 -28.10 -1.15
CA LEU A 390 18.85 -26.75 -1.09
C LEU A 390 19.25 -26.24 -2.49
N THR A 391 19.67 -27.12 -3.39
CA THR A 391 19.87 -26.81 -4.82
C THR A 391 18.53 -26.44 -5.49
N LEU A 392 17.45 -27.20 -5.25
CA LEU A 392 16.10 -26.86 -5.72
C LEU A 392 15.65 -25.48 -5.20
N THR A 393 15.92 -25.18 -3.94
CA THR A 393 15.61 -23.87 -3.33
C THR A 393 16.39 -22.74 -4.00
N SER A 394 17.66 -22.98 -4.36
CA SER A 394 18.47 -22.02 -5.14
C SER A 394 17.89 -21.79 -6.54
N ILE A 395 17.47 -22.85 -7.24
CA ILE A 395 16.83 -22.77 -8.56
C ILE A 395 15.53 -21.96 -8.49
N ILE A 396 14.72 -22.12 -7.44
CA ILE A 396 13.50 -21.33 -7.21
C ILE A 396 13.84 -19.84 -7.06
N TYR A 397 14.87 -19.48 -6.28
CA TYR A 397 15.29 -18.08 -6.16
C TYR A 397 15.74 -17.46 -7.49
N PHE A 398 16.56 -18.16 -8.28
CA PHE A 398 16.95 -17.66 -9.61
C PHE A 398 15.76 -17.57 -10.58
N GLY A 399 14.89 -18.59 -10.59
CA GLY A 399 13.71 -18.65 -11.45
C GLY A 399 12.69 -17.55 -11.16
N THR A 400 12.53 -17.12 -9.90
CA THR A 400 11.67 -15.98 -9.54
C THR A 400 12.35 -14.63 -9.68
N THR A 401 13.68 -14.55 -9.76
CA THR A 401 14.40 -13.28 -9.94
C THR A 401 14.01 -12.59 -11.25
N LEU A 402 14.00 -13.28 -12.39
CA LEU A 402 13.76 -12.66 -13.70
C LEU A 402 12.31 -12.12 -13.86
N PRO A 403 11.23 -12.86 -13.54
CA PRO A 403 9.86 -12.34 -13.63
C PRO A 403 9.63 -11.16 -12.69
N VAL A 404 10.22 -11.19 -11.49
CA VAL A 404 10.12 -10.11 -10.51
C VAL A 404 10.88 -8.87 -11.02
N PHE A 405 12.15 -8.99 -11.39
CA PHE A 405 12.94 -7.87 -11.90
C PHE A 405 12.31 -7.18 -13.13
N LEU A 406 11.70 -7.95 -14.03
CA LEU A 406 11.06 -7.41 -15.23
C LEU A 406 9.65 -6.85 -15.00
N ARG A 407 8.84 -7.46 -14.12
CA ARG A 407 7.38 -7.20 -14.04
C ARG A 407 6.88 -6.67 -12.70
N GLN A 408 7.76 -6.49 -11.72
CA GLN A 408 7.42 -5.90 -10.42
C GLN A 408 6.90 -4.45 -10.54
N ILE A 409 7.06 -3.78 -11.69
CA ILE A 409 6.77 -2.34 -11.83
C ILE A 409 6.09 -2.04 -13.18
N SER A 410 4.79 -2.27 -13.22
CA SER A 410 3.86 -1.22 -13.67
C SER A 410 2.93 -0.92 -12.50
N SER A 411 2.46 0.31 -12.35
CA SER A 411 1.35 0.58 -11.44
C SER A 411 0.14 -0.24 -11.92
N VAL A 412 -0.51 -0.98 -11.01
CA VAL A 412 -1.74 -1.73 -11.36
C VAL A 412 -2.87 -0.76 -11.69
N PHE A 413 -2.80 0.42 -11.07
CA PHE A 413 -3.65 1.57 -11.23
C PHE A 413 -2.79 2.76 -11.71
N PRO A 414 -2.91 3.20 -12.98
CA PRO A 414 -3.05 4.63 -13.18
C PRO A 414 -4.21 5.14 -12.31
N PRO A 415 -4.22 6.42 -11.87
CA PRO A 415 -5.46 6.99 -11.36
C PRO A 415 -6.57 6.77 -12.41
N PRO A 416 -7.80 6.43 -12.02
CA PRO A 416 -8.89 6.40 -12.98
C PRO A 416 -9.12 7.84 -13.48
N MET A 417 -8.66 8.13 -14.70
CA MET A 417 -9.17 9.25 -15.51
C MET A 417 -10.59 8.97 -16.00
N GLU A 418 -11.06 7.72 -15.92
CA GLU A 418 -12.48 7.44 -15.83
C GLU A 418 -13.02 8.13 -14.58
N CYS A 419 -13.89 9.12 -14.78
CA CYS A 419 -14.61 9.77 -13.69
C CYS A 419 -15.14 8.70 -12.72
N PRO A 420 -14.90 8.82 -11.40
CA PRO A 420 -15.64 8.03 -10.44
C PRO A 420 -17.13 8.17 -10.76
N SER A 421 -17.90 7.09 -10.61
CA SER A 421 -19.36 7.09 -10.76
C SER A 421 -20.07 7.83 -9.60
N ASN A 422 -19.51 8.98 -9.19
CA ASN A 422 -20.04 10.00 -8.31
C ASN A 422 -21.20 10.79 -9.00
N GLY A 423 -22.02 10.15 -9.82
CA GLY A 423 -23.20 10.77 -10.46
C GLY A 423 -22.94 12.03 -11.31
N GLY A 424 -21.71 12.24 -11.80
CA GLY A 424 -21.33 13.46 -12.54
C GLY A 424 -20.87 14.64 -11.66
N LEU A 425 -20.67 14.43 -10.35
CA LEU A 425 -20.10 15.45 -9.46
C LEU A 425 -18.66 15.83 -9.87
N LEU A 426 -18.39 17.13 -9.94
CA LEU A 426 -17.11 17.72 -10.33
C LEU A 426 -16.43 18.38 -9.11
N TYR A 427 -15.14 18.15 -8.94
CA TYR A 427 -14.37 18.70 -7.84
C TYR A 427 -13.88 20.13 -8.12
N HIS A 428 -14.16 21.05 -7.20
CA HIS A 428 -13.78 22.45 -7.26
C HIS A 428 -13.15 22.89 -5.94
N GLU A 429 -12.07 23.67 -5.99
CA GLU A 429 -11.51 24.35 -4.82
C GLU A 429 -11.75 25.86 -4.95
N VAL A 430 -12.19 26.49 -3.86
CA VAL A 430 -12.28 27.96 -3.82
C VAL A 430 -10.85 28.48 -3.75
N GLN A 431 -10.50 29.35 -4.69
CA GLN A 431 -9.17 29.90 -4.78
C GLN A 431 -8.93 30.94 -3.68
N GLU A 432 -8.07 30.60 -2.73
CA GLU A 432 -7.60 31.51 -1.69
C GLU A 432 -6.14 31.93 -1.96
N ALA A 433 -5.90 33.24 -2.00
CA ALA A 433 -4.59 33.85 -2.21
C ALA A 433 -3.83 33.35 -3.47
N LYS A 434 -2.50 33.37 -3.44
CA LYS A 434 -1.60 33.08 -4.58
C LYS A 434 -1.37 31.57 -4.83
N LEU A 435 -2.34 30.71 -4.50
CA LEU A 435 -2.23 29.25 -4.64
C LEU A 435 -2.78 28.72 -5.98
N CYS A 436 -2.80 29.55 -7.03
CA CYS A 436 -3.37 29.23 -8.34
C CYS A 436 -2.84 27.92 -8.95
N ALA A 437 -1.54 27.64 -8.80
CA ALA A 437 -0.92 26.40 -9.26
C ALA A 437 -1.47 25.14 -8.56
N VAL A 438 -1.63 25.20 -7.23
CA VAL A 438 -2.12 24.09 -6.41
C VAL A 438 -3.53 23.72 -6.85
N HIS A 439 -4.42 24.72 -6.91
CA HIS A 439 -5.81 24.55 -7.34
C HIS A 439 -5.92 24.11 -8.80
N CYS A 440 -5.05 24.61 -9.69
CA CYS A 440 -4.99 24.18 -11.08
C CYS A 440 -4.69 22.67 -11.18
N VAL A 441 -3.65 22.18 -10.48
CA VAL A 441 -3.28 20.76 -10.48
C VAL A 441 -4.35 19.88 -9.81
N ASN A 442 -4.93 20.32 -8.69
CA ASN A 442 -6.04 19.62 -8.03
C ASN A 442 -7.32 19.56 -8.90
N THR A 443 -7.57 20.59 -9.72
CA THR A 443 -8.68 20.62 -10.69
C THR A 443 -8.41 19.67 -11.87
N VAL A 444 -7.18 19.61 -12.38
CA VAL A 444 -6.76 18.61 -13.38
C VAL A 444 -6.96 17.19 -12.83
N LEU A 445 -6.62 16.94 -11.56
CA LEU A 445 -6.70 15.62 -10.93
C LEU A 445 -8.08 15.25 -10.37
N GLN A 446 -8.99 16.23 -10.23
CA GLN A 446 -10.31 16.07 -9.60
C GLN A 446 -10.23 15.60 -8.13
N GLY A 447 -9.41 16.26 -7.32
CA GLY A 447 -9.35 16.07 -5.87
C GLY A 447 -8.22 16.86 -5.19
N PRO A 448 -8.22 16.96 -3.84
CA PRO A 448 -7.18 17.66 -3.07
C PRO A 448 -5.94 16.77 -2.95
N PHE A 449 -5.22 16.59 -4.05
CA PHE A 449 -4.08 15.67 -4.13
C PHE A 449 -2.76 16.33 -3.75
N PHE A 450 -2.67 17.65 -3.91
CA PHE A 450 -1.53 18.45 -3.50
C PHE A 450 -1.98 19.60 -2.59
N SER A 451 -1.17 19.88 -1.58
CA SER A 451 -1.21 21.14 -0.81
C SER A 451 -0.12 22.11 -1.28
N GLU A 452 -0.18 23.36 -0.79
CA GLU A 452 0.90 24.34 -0.93
C GLU A 452 2.26 23.76 -0.49
N VAL A 453 2.28 23.01 0.62
CA VAL A 453 3.52 22.40 1.16
C VAL A 453 4.08 21.34 0.21
N ASP A 454 3.22 20.59 -0.48
CA ASP A 454 3.65 19.54 -1.41
C ASP A 454 4.23 20.14 -2.70
N LEU A 455 3.59 21.18 -3.27
CA LEU A 455 4.15 21.90 -4.43
C LEU A 455 5.43 22.67 -4.04
N ALA A 456 5.51 23.26 -2.85
CA ALA A 456 6.72 23.93 -2.38
C ALA A 456 7.89 22.95 -2.17
N ALA A 457 7.60 21.73 -1.71
CA ALA A 457 8.60 20.66 -1.61
C ALA A 457 9.10 20.22 -3.01
N LEU A 458 8.20 20.08 -4.00
CA LEU A 458 8.56 19.79 -5.39
C LEU A 458 9.41 20.91 -6.02
N ALA A 459 9.07 22.18 -5.77
CA ALA A 459 9.85 23.32 -6.23
C ALA A 459 11.26 23.35 -5.62
N SER A 460 11.39 23.09 -4.31
CA SER A 460 12.68 23.02 -3.62
C SER A 460 13.58 21.87 -4.14
N ASP A 461 12.98 20.72 -4.48
CA ASP A 461 13.69 19.59 -5.12
C ASP A 461 14.13 19.92 -6.56
N LEU A 462 13.34 20.68 -7.32
CA LEU A 462 13.73 21.21 -8.64
C LEU A 462 14.88 22.23 -8.52
N ASP A 463 14.76 23.22 -7.64
CA ASP A 463 15.83 24.20 -7.35
C ASP A 463 17.14 23.52 -6.97
N GLN A 464 17.07 22.47 -6.13
CA GLN A 464 18.25 21.71 -5.74
C GLN A 464 18.89 20.97 -6.93
N LYS A 465 18.09 20.38 -7.81
CA LYS A 465 18.56 19.69 -9.02
C LYS A 465 19.16 20.64 -10.05
N GLU A 466 18.53 21.78 -10.27
CA GLU A 466 19.03 22.82 -11.17
C GLU A 466 20.38 23.38 -10.67
N ARG A 467 20.50 23.68 -9.37
CA ARG A 467 21.79 24.05 -8.75
C ARG A 467 22.84 22.95 -8.90
N GLN A 468 22.47 21.68 -8.76
CA GLN A 468 23.40 20.57 -8.97
C GLN A 468 23.85 20.46 -10.44
N MET A 469 22.94 20.60 -11.40
CA MET A 469 23.27 20.58 -12.83
C MET A 469 24.12 21.79 -13.24
N MET A 470 23.93 22.95 -12.61
CA MET A 470 24.79 24.13 -12.79
C MET A 470 26.22 23.87 -12.28
N LEU A 471 26.37 23.17 -11.15
CA LEU A 471 27.68 22.80 -10.58
C LEU A 471 28.41 21.73 -11.42
N ASP A 472 27.69 20.73 -11.93
CA ASP A 472 28.26 19.67 -12.78
C ASP A 472 28.55 20.17 -14.23
N GLY A 473 27.84 21.22 -14.69
CA GLY A 473 27.99 21.80 -16.02
C GLY A 473 29.11 22.84 -16.16
N SER A 474 29.55 23.48 -15.07
CA SER A 474 30.50 24.60 -15.13
C SER A 474 31.97 24.16 -15.24
N GLY A 475 32.31 23.49 -16.34
CA GLY A 475 33.69 23.24 -16.76
C GLY A 475 34.38 24.51 -17.26
N VAL A 476 34.90 25.33 -16.33
CA VAL A 476 35.74 26.53 -16.58
C VAL A 476 35.05 27.68 -17.35
N PHE A 477 34.53 28.70 -16.64
CA PHE A 477 34.81 30.14 -16.88
C PHE A 477 34.06 31.08 -15.89
N SER A 478 34.70 32.22 -15.55
CA SER A 478 34.16 33.48 -14.96
C SER A 478 33.15 33.41 -13.80
N GLY A 479 33.61 33.78 -12.59
CA GLY A 479 32.82 33.82 -11.35
C GLY A 479 31.98 35.07 -11.09
N ASP A 480 31.24 35.57 -12.09
CA ASP A 480 30.26 36.68 -11.93
C ASP A 480 28.81 36.27 -12.26
N PHE A 481 28.56 35.01 -12.63
CA PHE A 481 27.22 34.52 -13.03
C PHE A 481 26.45 33.77 -11.90
N PHE A 482 26.97 33.78 -10.67
CA PHE A 482 26.44 32.96 -9.55
C PHE A 482 25.44 33.70 -8.63
N SER A 483 24.99 34.91 -8.97
CA SER A 483 24.10 35.70 -8.11
C SER A 483 22.61 35.46 -8.31
N ASP A 484 22.16 35.08 -9.50
CA ASP A 484 20.78 34.66 -9.75
C ASP A 484 20.68 33.13 -9.66
N GLY A 485 20.24 32.64 -8.49
CA GLY A 485 19.84 31.25 -8.34
C GLY A 485 18.53 30.97 -9.08
N SER A 486 18.30 29.70 -9.47
CA SER A 486 16.95 29.31 -9.87
C SER A 486 16.03 29.21 -8.64
N TYR A 487 14.81 29.69 -8.84
CA TYR A 487 13.72 29.71 -7.88
C TYR A 487 12.43 29.31 -8.59
N ASN A 488 11.99 28.07 -8.39
CA ASN A 488 10.76 27.52 -8.95
C ASN A 488 9.49 27.98 -8.22
N VAL A 489 9.65 28.78 -7.15
CA VAL A 489 8.61 29.49 -6.40
C VAL A 489 9.02 30.94 -6.21
N SER A 490 8.13 31.87 -6.57
CA SER A 490 8.32 33.30 -6.34
C SER A 490 8.21 33.65 -4.85
N MET A 491 8.76 34.79 -4.41
CA MET A 491 8.50 35.35 -3.08
C MET A 491 7.02 35.72 -2.84
N GLY A 492 6.18 35.68 -3.88
CA GLY A 492 4.73 35.79 -3.77
C GLY A 492 4.01 34.46 -3.55
N GLY A 493 4.66 33.31 -3.80
CA GLY A 493 4.02 31.98 -3.78
C GLY A 493 3.58 31.48 -5.17
N ASP A 494 3.99 32.16 -6.25
CA ASP A 494 3.65 31.76 -7.62
C ASP A 494 4.64 30.67 -8.10
N PHE A 495 4.13 29.55 -8.64
CA PHE A 495 4.94 28.37 -9.00
C PHE A 495 5.29 28.31 -10.49
N SER A 496 6.46 27.75 -10.85
CA SER A 496 6.85 27.53 -12.24
C SER A 496 6.08 26.38 -12.91
N ILE A 497 5.99 26.40 -14.24
CA ILE A 497 5.41 25.29 -15.03
C ILE A 497 6.14 23.95 -14.79
N GLN A 498 7.43 23.98 -14.46
CA GLN A 498 8.22 22.78 -14.18
C GLN A 498 7.73 22.10 -12.89
N VAL A 499 7.26 22.86 -11.90
CA VAL A 499 6.61 22.31 -10.68
C VAL A 499 5.32 21.60 -11.04
N LEU A 500 4.45 22.21 -11.85
CA LEU A 500 3.18 21.60 -12.29
C LEU A 500 3.44 20.34 -13.13
N GLN A 501 4.42 20.38 -14.04
CA GLN A 501 4.89 19.22 -14.80
C GLN A 501 5.35 18.09 -13.88
N LYS A 502 6.20 18.39 -12.89
CA LYS A 502 6.70 17.41 -11.94
C LYS A 502 5.58 16.83 -11.07
N ALA A 503 4.61 17.65 -10.66
CA ALA A 503 3.43 17.22 -9.91
C ALA A 503 2.56 16.26 -10.73
N LEU A 504 2.33 16.53 -12.02
CA LEU A 504 1.52 15.69 -12.90
C LEU A 504 2.25 14.41 -13.35
N GLU A 505 3.59 14.45 -13.46
CA GLU A 505 4.43 13.27 -13.73
C GLU A 505 4.29 12.19 -12.62
N VAL A 506 4.05 12.58 -11.36
CA VAL A 506 3.74 11.64 -10.26
C VAL A 506 2.51 10.79 -10.55
N TRP A 507 1.60 11.30 -11.39
CA TRP A 507 0.34 10.65 -11.78
C TRP A 507 0.38 10.02 -13.18
N ASP A 508 1.57 9.84 -13.76
CA ASP A 508 1.80 9.30 -15.11
C ASP A 508 1.17 10.16 -16.23
N MET A 509 1.00 11.47 -15.97
CA MET A 509 0.52 12.45 -16.95
C MET A 509 1.67 13.31 -17.44
N GLN A 510 1.76 13.47 -18.77
CA GLN A 510 2.73 14.33 -19.42
C GLN A 510 2.04 15.63 -19.87
N VAL A 511 2.54 16.79 -19.42
CA VAL A 511 2.11 18.08 -19.97
C VAL A 511 2.80 18.28 -21.32
N ILE A 512 2.01 18.40 -22.38
CA ILE A 512 2.51 18.67 -23.73
C ILE A 512 2.45 20.19 -23.96
N PRO A 513 3.57 20.87 -24.25
CA PRO A 513 3.54 22.28 -24.66
C PRO A 513 2.75 22.43 -25.96
N MET A 514 1.92 23.47 -26.06
CA MET A 514 1.12 23.72 -27.28
C MET A 514 1.99 23.87 -28.54
N ASP A 515 3.26 24.27 -28.42
CA ASP A 515 4.17 24.39 -29.57
C ASP A 515 4.83 23.07 -30.00
N SER A 516 4.50 21.96 -29.32
CA SER A 516 4.89 20.62 -29.76
C SER A 516 4.12 20.19 -31.01
N PRO A 517 4.75 19.52 -32.00
CA PRO A 517 4.04 18.92 -33.13
C PRO A 517 3.03 17.85 -32.70
N SER A 518 3.15 17.29 -31.49
CA SER A 518 2.15 16.37 -30.93
C SER A 518 0.86 17.05 -30.47
N ALA A 519 0.85 18.37 -30.27
CA ALA A 519 -0.33 19.17 -29.89
C ALA A 519 -0.96 19.91 -31.09
N GLU A 520 -0.43 19.73 -32.30
CA GLU A 520 -0.93 20.37 -33.51
C GLU A 520 -2.40 20.03 -33.84
N PRO A 521 -2.88 18.77 -33.70
CA PRO A 521 -4.31 18.47 -33.86
C PRO A 521 -5.18 19.22 -32.85
N SER A 522 -4.73 19.29 -31.61
CA SER A 522 -5.41 19.92 -30.47
C SER A 522 -5.50 21.45 -30.56
N LYS A 523 -4.80 22.08 -31.52
CA LYS A 523 -4.98 23.51 -31.89
C LYS A 523 -6.18 23.74 -32.81
N TYR A 524 -6.52 22.75 -33.65
CA TYR A 524 -7.62 22.86 -34.61
C TYR A 524 -8.92 22.27 -34.05
N ASP A 525 -8.80 21.21 -33.25
CA ASP A 525 -9.92 20.60 -32.52
C ASP A 525 -9.57 20.45 -31.03
N PRO A 526 -9.99 21.39 -30.16
CA PRO A 526 -9.73 21.31 -28.73
C PRO A 526 -10.52 20.19 -28.05
N GLU A 527 -11.51 19.56 -28.72
CA GLU A 527 -12.26 18.43 -28.18
C GLU A 527 -11.41 17.16 -27.99
N LEU A 528 -10.26 17.08 -28.66
CA LEU A 528 -9.35 15.93 -28.64
C LEU A 528 -8.65 15.75 -27.29
N GLU A 529 -8.55 16.82 -26.48
CA GLU A 529 -7.88 16.81 -25.18
C GLU A 529 -8.88 16.80 -24.01
N ASN A 530 -8.46 16.21 -22.89
CA ASN A 530 -9.29 16.16 -21.69
C ASN A 530 -9.15 17.40 -20.80
N ALA A 531 -8.00 18.08 -20.82
CA ALA A 531 -7.74 19.29 -20.05
C ALA A 531 -6.61 20.14 -20.64
N PHE A 532 -6.71 21.46 -20.46
CA PHE A 532 -5.68 22.44 -20.77
C PHE A 532 -5.26 23.16 -19.49
N ILE A 533 -3.95 23.39 -19.35
CA ILE A 533 -3.36 24.22 -18.30
C ILE A 533 -2.93 25.53 -18.96
N CYS A 534 -3.43 26.63 -18.43
CA CYS A 534 -3.24 27.96 -19.00
C CYS A 534 -2.57 28.89 -17.97
N HIS A 535 -1.73 29.79 -18.47
CA HIS A 535 -1.08 30.84 -17.68
C HIS A 535 -1.41 32.21 -18.29
N LEU A 536 -2.02 33.11 -17.52
CA LEU A 536 -2.37 34.45 -17.96
C LEU A 536 -2.23 35.42 -16.79
N LEU A 537 -1.49 36.52 -16.97
CA LEU A 537 -1.29 37.57 -15.96
C LEU A 537 -0.88 37.01 -14.57
N ASP A 538 0.22 36.26 -14.54
CA ASP A 538 0.78 35.57 -13.37
C ASP A 538 -0.24 34.69 -12.61
N HIS A 539 -1.07 33.98 -13.38
CA HIS A 539 -2.15 33.17 -12.86
C HIS A 539 -2.33 31.85 -13.62
N TRP A 540 -2.24 30.73 -12.89
CA TRP A 540 -2.55 29.40 -13.40
C TRP A 540 -4.05 29.10 -13.32
N PHE A 541 -4.62 28.59 -14.41
CA PHE A 541 -6.00 28.09 -14.44
C PHE A 541 -6.13 26.84 -15.34
N CYS A 542 -7.16 26.04 -15.09
CA CYS A 542 -7.44 24.80 -15.80
C CYS A 542 -8.76 24.91 -16.58
N ILE A 543 -8.74 24.47 -17.83
CA ILE A 543 -9.95 24.17 -18.61
C ILE A 543 -10.04 22.64 -18.69
N ARG A 544 -11.20 22.03 -18.43
CA ARG A 544 -11.37 20.57 -18.45
C ARG A 544 -12.67 20.19 -19.16
N LYS A 545 -12.63 19.11 -19.96
CA LYS A 545 -13.80 18.56 -20.64
C LYS A 545 -14.77 17.95 -19.62
N GLY A 546 -15.98 18.50 -19.55
CA GLY A 546 -17.09 18.04 -18.71
C GLY A 546 -18.29 17.59 -19.54
N SER A 547 -19.45 17.38 -18.90
CA SER A 547 -20.73 17.11 -19.59
C SER A 547 -21.30 18.40 -20.21
N GLY A 548 -20.63 18.87 -21.26
CA GLY A 548 -20.66 20.27 -21.71
C GLY A 548 -19.42 21.01 -21.19
N TRP A 549 -18.78 21.79 -22.07
CA TRP A 549 -17.57 22.55 -21.73
C TRP A 549 -17.82 23.45 -20.51
N SER A 550 -16.98 23.31 -19.49
CA SER A 550 -17.11 24.02 -18.22
C SER A 550 -15.79 24.69 -17.88
N ILE A 551 -15.72 26.01 -18.07
CA ILE A 551 -14.58 26.83 -17.68
C ILE A 551 -14.72 27.20 -16.22
N PHE A 552 -13.72 26.83 -15.42
CA PHE A 552 -13.63 27.20 -14.01
C PHE A 552 -12.56 28.26 -13.81
N ILE A 553 -12.96 29.53 -14.00
CA ILE A 553 -12.18 30.71 -13.61
C ILE A 553 -12.96 31.39 -12.48
N VAL A 554 -12.38 31.43 -11.27
CA VAL A 554 -12.99 32.09 -10.11
C VAL A 554 -12.00 33.11 -9.53
N ARG A 555 -11.73 34.18 -10.30
CA ARG A 555 -11.23 35.42 -9.72
C ARG A 555 -12.39 36.10 -8.97
N GLY A 556 -12.41 35.96 -7.65
CA GLY A 556 -13.33 36.69 -6.78
C GLY A 556 -14.34 35.82 -6.04
N SER A 557 -14.70 36.27 -4.85
CA SER A 557 -15.64 35.62 -3.94
C SER A 557 -17.01 35.37 -4.58
N PHE A 558 -17.57 34.17 -4.35
CA PHE A 558 -18.94 33.79 -4.72
C PHE A 558 -19.97 34.89 -4.38
N PRO A 559 -20.96 35.14 -5.26
CA PRO A 559 -22.18 35.84 -4.85
C PRO A 559 -22.80 35.08 -3.68
N LYS A 560 -23.11 35.78 -2.57
CA LYS A 560 -23.67 35.18 -1.34
C LYS A 560 -25.08 34.59 -1.51
N GLU A 561 -25.61 34.61 -2.72
CA GLU A 561 -27.01 34.32 -3.08
C GLU A 561 -27.19 32.96 -3.77
N CYS A 562 -26.10 32.21 -4.01
CA CYS A 562 -26.14 30.84 -4.54
C CYS A 562 -25.74 29.80 -3.48
N PRO A 563 -26.66 29.30 -2.64
CA PRO A 563 -26.38 28.21 -1.71
C PRO A 563 -26.22 26.89 -2.48
N ILE A 564 -25.00 26.40 -2.59
CA ILE A 564 -24.69 25.06 -3.11
C ILE A 564 -25.16 24.01 -2.09
N THR A 565 -25.80 22.93 -2.56
CA THR A 565 -26.17 21.77 -1.74
C THR A 565 -24.94 20.97 -1.31
N ALA A 566 -24.24 21.46 -0.29
CA ALA A 566 -23.03 20.84 0.22
C ALA A 566 -23.29 19.43 0.78
N ASN A 567 -22.49 18.47 0.32
CA ASN A 567 -22.29 17.18 0.98
C ASN A 567 -20.79 17.07 1.33
N ASP A 568 -20.50 17.15 2.63
CA ASP A 568 -19.21 16.95 3.32
C ASP A 568 -17.94 16.82 2.46
N ALA A 569 -17.21 17.94 2.32
CA ALA A 569 -15.79 17.93 2.02
C ALA A 569 -14.99 18.20 3.31
N THR A 570 -14.15 17.23 3.72
CA THR A 570 -13.52 17.21 5.06
C THR A 570 -12.28 18.08 5.21
N ASN A 571 -11.84 18.77 4.15
CA ASN A 571 -10.84 19.83 4.20
C ASN A 571 -11.52 21.11 3.67
N GLY A 572 -11.54 22.18 4.46
CA GLY A 572 -12.43 23.34 4.28
C GLY A 572 -12.24 24.24 3.04
N PHE A 573 -11.53 23.78 2.02
CA PHE A 573 -11.18 24.53 0.80
C PHE A 573 -11.81 23.93 -0.48
N GLY A 574 -12.20 22.65 -0.46
CA GLY A 574 -12.76 21.95 -1.62
C GLY A 574 -14.26 21.68 -1.49
N GLN A 575 -14.96 21.58 -2.62
CA GLN A 575 -16.38 21.30 -2.74
C GLN A 575 -16.67 20.42 -3.97
N TRP A 576 -17.73 19.62 -3.92
CA TRP A 576 -18.22 18.85 -5.06
C TRP A 576 -19.46 19.53 -5.65
N LEU A 577 -19.40 19.91 -6.93
CA LEU A 577 -20.47 20.57 -7.67
C LEU A 577 -21.25 19.53 -8.48
N THR A 578 -22.58 19.59 -8.49
CA THR A 578 -23.38 18.84 -9.47
C THR A 578 -23.25 19.46 -10.87
N PRO A 579 -23.57 18.74 -11.96
CA PRO A 579 -23.65 19.32 -13.30
C PRO A 579 -24.60 20.53 -13.39
N ASP A 580 -25.67 20.53 -12.57
CA ASP A 580 -26.63 21.63 -12.51
C ASP A 580 -26.14 22.80 -11.64
N ASP A 581 -25.28 22.55 -10.64
CA ASP A 581 -24.55 23.62 -9.95
C ASP A 581 -23.54 24.29 -10.89
N ALA A 582 -22.76 23.49 -11.64
CA ALA A 582 -21.82 24.01 -12.62
C ALA A 582 -22.52 24.88 -13.68
N LYS A 583 -23.63 24.40 -14.26
CA LYS A 583 -24.46 25.20 -15.19
C LYS A 583 -25.01 26.48 -14.56
N ARG A 584 -25.50 26.43 -13.32
CA ARG A 584 -26.00 27.62 -12.60
C ARG A 584 -24.91 28.63 -12.32
N ILE A 585 -23.71 28.18 -11.96
CA ILE A 585 -22.54 29.04 -11.76
C ILE A 585 -22.17 29.73 -13.08
N THR A 586 -22.02 28.97 -14.17
CA THR A 586 -21.74 29.52 -15.50
C THR A 586 -22.79 30.55 -15.95
N ALA A 587 -24.08 30.27 -15.75
CA ALA A 587 -25.16 31.21 -16.05
C ALA A 587 -25.17 32.45 -15.14
N SER A 588 -24.78 32.31 -13.87
CA SER A 588 -24.70 33.46 -12.94
C SER A 588 -23.59 34.44 -13.35
N CYS A 589 -22.45 33.92 -13.84
CA CYS A 589 -21.35 34.74 -14.38
C CYS A 589 -21.73 35.46 -15.68
N GLN A 590 -22.71 34.96 -16.44
CA GLN A 590 -23.28 35.67 -17.59
C GLN A 590 -24.19 36.82 -17.14
N HIS A 591 -24.99 36.62 -16.07
CA HIS A 591 -25.94 37.62 -15.58
C HIS A 591 -25.30 38.80 -14.82
N SER A 592 -24.19 38.60 -14.10
CA SER A 592 -23.48 39.68 -13.42
C SER A 592 -22.82 40.70 -14.36
N ASN A 593 -22.75 40.41 -15.67
CA ASN A 593 -22.15 41.27 -16.69
C ASN A 593 -23.13 42.27 -17.37
N LEU A 594 -24.40 42.36 -16.94
CA LEU A 594 -25.39 43.25 -17.57
C LEU A 594 -25.89 44.43 -16.71
N SER A 595 -25.40 44.62 -15.48
CA SER A 595 -26.00 45.57 -14.52
C SER A 595 -25.01 46.47 -13.74
N SER A 596 -23.93 46.91 -14.39
CA SER A 596 -23.09 48.01 -13.87
C SER A 596 -22.43 48.86 -14.96
N ILE A 597 -23.23 49.50 -15.82
CA ILE A 597 -22.77 50.63 -16.64
C ILE A 597 -23.20 51.93 -15.96
N SER A 598 -22.31 52.47 -15.12
CA SER A 598 -22.34 53.86 -14.67
C SER A 598 -20.98 54.47 -14.95
N GLU A 599 -20.90 55.32 -15.97
CA GLU A 599 -19.65 55.93 -16.46
C GLU A 599 -18.90 56.69 -15.35
N PRO A 600 -17.62 56.37 -15.09
CA PRO A 600 -16.69 57.27 -14.41
C PRO A 600 -15.94 58.12 -15.45
N SER A 601 -15.79 59.41 -15.18
CA SER A 601 -15.10 60.36 -16.05
C SER A 601 -13.59 60.14 -16.13
N SER A 602 -13.05 60.12 -17.37
CA SER A 602 -11.63 60.19 -17.78
C SER A 602 -10.67 59.14 -17.17
N PRO A 603 -10.23 58.12 -17.94
CA PRO A 603 -9.23 57.15 -17.51
C PRO A 603 -7.79 57.69 -17.60
N SER A 604 -6.91 57.21 -16.73
CA SER A 604 -5.45 57.27 -16.93
C SER A 604 -4.96 56.15 -17.85
N GLU A 605 -3.72 56.20 -18.34
CA GLU A 605 -3.15 55.11 -19.17
C GLU A 605 -3.14 53.75 -18.44
N ALA A 606 -3.05 53.72 -17.11
CA ALA A 606 -3.15 52.48 -16.33
C ALA A 606 -4.59 51.92 -16.31
N ASP A 607 -5.60 52.79 -16.23
CA ASP A 607 -7.01 52.37 -16.29
C ASP A 607 -7.40 51.91 -17.70
N ALA A 608 -6.80 52.50 -18.74
CA ALA A 608 -6.99 52.07 -20.11
C ALA A 608 -6.46 50.64 -20.33
N ILE A 609 -5.27 50.31 -19.81
CA ILE A 609 -4.70 48.96 -19.88
C ILE A 609 -5.57 47.97 -19.10
N ALA A 610 -5.97 48.28 -17.87
CA ALA A 610 -6.87 47.42 -17.09
C ALA A 610 -8.23 47.19 -17.79
N SER A 611 -8.78 48.21 -18.46
CA SER A 611 -10.01 48.08 -19.23
C SER A 611 -9.86 47.21 -20.49
N GLN A 612 -8.66 47.17 -21.08
CA GLN A 612 -8.35 46.31 -22.22
C GLN A 612 -8.12 44.86 -21.78
N GLU A 613 -7.39 44.64 -20.67
CA GLU A 613 -7.20 43.32 -20.05
C GLU A 613 -8.54 42.66 -19.68
N GLU A 614 -9.49 43.43 -19.15
CA GLU A 614 -10.82 42.91 -18.84
C GLU A 614 -11.67 42.64 -20.10
N GLN A 615 -11.49 43.43 -21.18
CA GLN A 615 -12.12 43.14 -22.48
C GLN A 615 -11.56 41.87 -23.13
N ASP A 616 -10.25 41.65 -23.10
CA ASP A 616 -9.62 40.47 -23.69
C ASP A 616 -10.01 39.20 -22.93
N LEU A 617 -10.12 39.26 -21.59
CA LEU A 617 -10.65 38.16 -20.78
C LEU A 617 -12.13 37.88 -21.10
N ARG A 618 -12.95 38.91 -21.27
CA ARG A 618 -14.36 38.77 -21.70
C ARG A 618 -14.48 38.21 -23.12
N ALA A 619 -13.57 38.57 -24.03
CA ALA A 619 -13.53 38.05 -25.40
C ALA A 619 -13.13 36.56 -25.42
N ALA A 620 -12.16 36.14 -24.60
CA ALA A 620 -11.81 34.72 -24.44
C ALA A 620 -12.98 33.89 -23.89
N ILE A 621 -13.70 34.42 -22.88
CA ILE A 621 -14.91 33.79 -22.35
C ILE A 621 -16.00 33.70 -23.42
N ALA A 622 -16.26 34.78 -24.16
CA ALA A 622 -17.27 34.80 -25.23
C ALA A 622 -16.94 33.81 -26.37
N ALA A 623 -15.68 33.76 -26.82
CA ALA A 623 -15.23 32.85 -27.88
C ALA A 623 -15.41 31.38 -27.50
N SER A 624 -15.21 31.04 -26.22
CA SER A 624 -15.38 29.68 -25.69
C SER A 624 -16.83 29.21 -25.52
N LEU A 625 -17.80 30.13 -25.66
CA LEU A 625 -19.24 29.87 -25.48
C LEU A 625 -20.02 29.85 -26.79
N VAL A 626 -19.36 29.98 -27.95
CA VAL A 626 -20.02 29.90 -29.26
C VAL A 626 -20.28 28.45 -29.64
N ASP A 627 -21.55 28.08 -29.63
CA ASP A 627 -22.04 26.77 -30.05
C ASP A 627 -21.83 26.60 -31.57
N PHE A 628 -20.78 25.86 -31.98
CA PHE A 628 -20.46 25.64 -33.41
C PHE A 628 -21.48 24.76 -34.14
N SER A 629 -22.47 24.22 -33.43
CA SER A 629 -23.60 23.47 -34.00
C SER A 629 -24.43 24.26 -35.02
N ALA A 630 -24.35 25.60 -35.02
CA ALA A 630 -25.10 26.46 -35.95
C ALA A 630 -24.35 26.87 -37.24
N ILE A 631 -23.07 26.50 -37.42
CA ILE A 631 -22.25 26.97 -38.56
C ILE A 631 -22.24 25.99 -39.76
N CYS A 632 -22.73 24.75 -39.59
CA CYS A 632 -22.74 23.76 -40.66
C CYS A 632 -23.88 23.88 -41.69
N ASP A 633 -24.94 24.67 -41.44
CA ASP A 633 -26.06 24.84 -42.37
C ASP A 633 -25.88 26.03 -43.36
N GLY A 634 -24.72 26.70 -43.34
CA GLY A 634 -24.51 27.97 -44.05
C GLY A 634 -23.97 27.89 -45.49
N THR A 635 -23.43 26.75 -45.95
CA THR A 635 -22.70 26.69 -47.24
C THR A 635 -22.91 25.38 -48.01
N SER A 636 -24.08 25.19 -48.64
CA SER A 636 -24.26 24.22 -49.73
C SER A 636 -25.19 24.68 -50.86
N SER A 637 -24.89 25.85 -51.45
CA SER A 637 -25.54 26.27 -52.70
C SER A 637 -24.51 26.78 -53.72
N LEU A 638 -23.90 25.86 -54.48
CA LEU A 638 -23.52 26.00 -55.90
C LEU A 638 -22.67 24.80 -56.38
N ILE A 639 -23.16 24.10 -57.43
CA ILE A 639 -22.42 23.15 -58.30
C ILE A 639 -21.98 21.83 -57.61
N GLY A 640 -22.20 20.62 -58.14
CA GLY A 640 -22.92 20.20 -59.35
C GLY A 640 -22.36 18.89 -59.94
N ASN A 641 -23.22 17.87 -60.12
CA ASN A 641 -23.02 16.58 -60.81
C ASN A 641 -22.07 15.52 -60.18
N GLY A 642 -22.46 14.23 -60.21
CA GLY A 642 -21.48 13.16 -59.90
C GLY A 642 -21.89 11.69 -59.68
N SER A 643 -23.15 11.26 -59.84
CA SER A 643 -23.62 9.85 -60.05
C SER A 643 -23.00 8.66 -59.27
N CYS A 644 -23.86 7.98 -58.48
CA CYS A 644 -24.09 6.50 -58.39
C CYS A 644 -24.57 6.13 -56.97
N SER A 645 -25.87 5.95 -56.69
CA SER A 645 -26.66 4.70 -56.87
C SER A 645 -26.08 3.52 -56.07
N VAL A 646 -26.80 2.81 -55.20
CA VAL A 646 -28.20 2.32 -55.33
C VAL A 646 -28.91 2.25 -53.97
N ASP A 647 -30.10 2.85 -53.88
CA ASP A 647 -31.43 2.36 -53.40
C ASP A 647 -31.49 1.23 -52.34
N SER A 648 -32.46 1.16 -51.42
CA SER A 648 -33.92 1.42 -51.46
C SER A 648 -34.51 1.17 -50.05
N ASN A 649 -35.75 1.48 -49.64
CA ASN A 649 -36.86 2.37 -50.06
C ASN A 649 -37.71 2.59 -48.77
N THR A 650 -38.14 3.79 -48.32
CA THR A 650 -39.12 4.79 -48.83
C THR A 650 -40.56 4.63 -48.25
N VAL A 651 -41.23 5.77 -48.01
CA VAL A 651 -42.67 6.01 -47.69
C VAL A 651 -43.06 5.85 -46.20
N ASN A 652 -43.40 6.88 -45.40
CA ASN A 652 -44.27 8.09 -45.48
C ASN A 652 -45.77 7.91 -45.20
N SER A 653 -46.22 8.46 -44.05
CA SER A 653 -47.42 9.31 -43.85
C SER A 653 -47.46 9.74 -42.36
N ALA A 654 -47.52 11.03 -41.97
CA ALA A 654 -48.57 12.05 -42.16
C ALA A 654 -49.92 11.62 -41.53
N SER A 655 -50.62 12.41 -40.69
CA SER A 655 -50.41 13.79 -40.20
C SER A 655 -51.46 14.21 -39.14
N ASN A 656 -51.10 15.13 -38.23
CA ASN A 656 -51.92 16.18 -37.59
C ASN A 656 -53.14 15.90 -36.67
N LEU A 657 -53.39 16.91 -35.81
CA LEU A 657 -54.63 17.35 -35.13
C LEU A 657 -55.02 16.73 -33.76
N ASP A 658 -54.74 17.53 -32.72
CA ASP A 658 -55.66 18.15 -31.75
C ASP A 658 -56.81 17.37 -31.05
N ALA A 659 -56.95 17.74 -29.76
CA ALA A 659 -58.17 17.86 -28.94
C ALA A 659 -58.61 16.74 -27.95
N GLU A 660 -58.86 17.20 -26.72
CA GLU A 660 -59.95 16.86 -25.78
C GLU A 660 -60.00 15.53 -24.97
N THR A 661 -59.65 15.70 -23.68
CA THR A 661 -60.42 15.37 -22.45
C THR A 661 -60.76 13.94 -21.97
N ASN A 662 -60.51 13.79 -20.66
CA ASN A 662 -61.28 13.10 -19.60
C ASN A 662 -61.15 11.58 -19.34
N GLU A 663 -60.90 11.30 -18.04
CA GLU A 663 -61.41 10.19 -17.19
C GLU A 663 -61.08 8.74 -17.65
N THR A 664 -60.66 7.77 -16.84
CA THR A 664 -60.39 7.61 -15.38
C THR A 664 -59.48 6.35 -15.21
N ASP A 665 -59.03 5.82 -14.06
CA ASP A 665 -59.31 6.08 -12.63
C ASP A 665 -58.15 5.63 -11.70
N GLU A 666 -58.37 5.76 -10.38
CA GLU A 666 -57.84 4.99 -9.24
C GLU A 666 -56.33 4.81 -9.00
N ALA A 667 -55.92 5.27 -7.81
CA ALA A 667 -54.65 4.95 -7.16
C ALA A 667 -54.93 4.36 -5.77
N GLU A 668 -54.23 3.29 -5.38
CA GLU A 668 -53.76 3.05 -4.01
C GLU A 668 -52.93 1.75 -3.94
N GLU A 669 -51.70 1.81 -3.44
CA GLU A 669 -51.31 0.91 -2.36
C GLU A 669 -50.15 1.51 -1.54
N LYS A 670 -50.37 1.65 -0.23
CA LYS A 670 -49.34 1.98 0.74
C LYS A 670 -49.56 1.14 1.98
N ASN A 671 -48.46 0.59 2.48
CA ASN A 671 -48.16 0.38 3.89
C ASN A 671 -48.68 -0.87 4.66
N LEU A 672 -47.68 -1.51 5.29
CA LEU A 672 -47.64 -2.03 6.66
C LEU A 672 -48.09 -3.48 6.97
N LEU A 673 -47.05 -4.31 7.22
CA LEU A 673 -46.84 -5.09 8.45
C LEU A 673 -48.05 -5.75 9.12
N ASN A 674 -48.11 -7.09 9.11
CA ASN A 674 -47.92 -7.88 10.34
C ASN A 674 -47.89 -9.42 10.15
N SER A 675 -47.24 -10.08 11.10
CA SER A 675 -47.43 -11.47 11.58
C SER A 675 -47.51 -12.65 10.57
N VAL A 676 -46.54 -13.57 10.69
CA VAL A 676 -46.77 -15.01 10.48
C VAL A 676 -46.23 -15.78 11.70
N SER A 677 -47.08 -16.63 12.30
CA SER A 677 -46.78 -17.45 13.47
C SER A 677 -47.63 -18.73 13.43
N SER A 678 -47.00 -19.88 13.75
CA SER A 678 -47.51 -21.25 13.60
C SER A 678 -47.78 -21.65 12.13
N GLY A 679 -47.62 -22.89 11.68
CA GLY A 679 -47.31 -24.20 12.30
C GLY A 679 -47.92 -25.26 11.36
N LYS A 680 -47.26 -26.34 10.92
CA LYS A 680 -46.86 -27.57 11.64
C LYS A 680 -46.36 -28.58 10.58
N GLU A 681 -45.62 -29.61 11.00
CA GLU A 681 -45.64 -31.04 10.53
C GLU A 681 -45.66 -31.36 9.00
N ASP A 682 -45.09 -32.44 8.47
CA ASP A 682 -44.19 -33.51 8.91
C ASP A 682 -43.68 -34.21 7.63
N GLU A 683 -42.52 -34.89 7.68
CA GLU A 683 -42.23 -36.21 7.07
C GLU A 683 -40.75 -36.43 6.66
N LYS A 684 -40.42 -37.72 6.57
CA LYS A 684 -39.07 -38.30 6.46
C LYS A 684 -38.60 -38.38 5.01
N LEU A 685 -37.29 -38.19 4.78
CA LEU A 685 -36.38 -39.28 4.38
C LEU A 685 -34.90 -38.88 4.49
#